data_AF-A0A4Q2DRR5-F1
#
_entry.id   AF-A0A4Q2DRR5-F1
#
_cell.length_a   1.000
_cell.length_b   1.000
_cell.length_c   1.000
_cell.angle_alpha   90.00
_cell.angle_beta   90.00
_cell.angle_gamma   90.00
#
_symmetry.space_group_name_H-M   'P 1'
#
loop_
_entity.id
_entity.type
_entity.pdbx_description
1 polymer ?
#
loop_
_entity_poly.entity_id
_entity_poly.type
_entity_poly.pdbx_seq_one_letter_code
_entity_poly.pdbx_strand_id
1 'polypeptide(L)'
;MIKNWNSRRKKVLQIEKKEKEDKRRIKDPIGGWGGESERALRKVAQRGVVKLFNAIQQSQATVAAAAEEAKGERGSGKPRLSAPIVEAKGQKKGKKKDNIIGRGKESAGSAGLATLKVLLGLRDELSNSWNISLYEQCGDVGGIWLPDPRPVSPPNIPYTPLYPRLRTNTPVPFMTYPQFPFPPESPLYPSHEHLQAYHERYAKHHNLLPYIKFHHTVLSTKWVGNSVEGFWNITVVDHLNRTLQATADHLIVASGNNHIPRILSWSGQEKWLDSGKDRLFPREILHSVYYREPERYENRTLLIIGAGASGQDAAVQTVQYSRRTYVSVRHDVDLPPGSENVVIKPEVSHFTKDGIKFVDGTELTDVDSVLLATGYEQRKPFLESAGLLTVDPSARSNSSSSSRGGTLVTNLQYIFPLHQHIFSLSPEYPVNALAFIGLPTRIANCPSDFAQGLFAAQAIANPEILPPRNELLRELAEREEEIRRQGLDPYVIGHAMLPTREVSNDYQDELVEFLKQKKVIPDNGHKYVEEWRRRVFTYDYLKRGWNRIVALGEAETWVKGVETEEQWADLMYRYVSNAEATQSSESGGKPSFFRLPMPAKTTIRKEEWDKRLHEVQISKDRDLNRLIMDYLVIEGYKSAAEEFSQEANLAPTVDFESIESRMVIREALQRGDVEDAITRVNDLNPEILDTNAGLYFRLQQQKLIEYIRAGRIGDALQFAQEELAPRGEESPEFLAELERTMSLLAFDNAANAPPAIADLLSPAQRMKTAGEVNAAILDSLSQGKEVKLVGLLKLLCWGESLLEEKADFPKLQMAEGS
;
A
#
# COMPACT_ATOMS: atom_id res chain seq x y z
N MET A 1 2.04 55.71 -26.06
CA MET A 1 2.11 54.42 -25.34
C MET A 1 2.75 53.27 -26.13
N ILE A 2 2.70 53.23 -27.47
CA ILE A 2 3.26 52.10 -28.26
C ILE A 2 4.80 52.08 -28.34
N LYS A 3 5.49 53.24 -28.26
CA LYS A 3 6.96 53.31 -28.26
C LYS A 3 7.62 52.71 -27.00
N ASN A 4 6.95 52.73 -25.85
CA ASN A 4 7.49 52.21 -24.59
C ASN A 4 7.40 50.67 -24.51
N TRP A 5 6.42 50.08 -25.20
CA TRP A 5 6.24 48.63 -25.28
C TRP A 5 7.29 47.97 -26.18
N ASN A 6 7.64 48.60 -27.31
CA ASN A 6 8.70 48.11 -28.19
C ASN A 6 10.11 48.20 -27.56
N SER A 7 10.36 49.18 -26.70
CA SER A 7 11.62 49.27 -25.95
C SER A 7 11.73 48.18 -24.88
N ARG A 8 10.63 47.85 -24.18
CA ARG A 8 10.58 46.72 -23.23
C ARG A 8 10.70 45.37 -23.96
N ARG A 9 10.04 45.20 -25.11
CA ARG A 9 10.13 43.99 -25.92
C ARG A 9 11.53 43.78 -26.51
N LYS A 10 12.22 44.84 -26.95
CA LYS A 10 13.64 44.78 -27.36
C LYS A 10 14.58 44.44 -26.20
N LYS A 11 14.32 44.96 -24.99
CA LYS A 11 15.09 44.59 -23.78
C LYS A 11 14.86 43.13 -23.38
N VAL A 12 13.61 42.64 -23.43
CA VAL A 12 13.29 41.23 -23.13
C VAL A 12 13.89 40.31 -24.20
N LEU A 13 13.82 40.65 -25.48
CA LEU A 13 14.49 39.89 -26.54
C LEU A 13 16.02 39.93 -26.44
N GLN A 14 16.61 41.03 -25.97
CA GLN A 14 18.04 41.08 -25.69
C GLN A 14 18.42 40.24 -24.46
N ILE A 15 17.56 40.18 -23.43
CA ILE A 15 17.76 39.33 -22.26
C ILE A 15 17.59 37.85 -22.64
N GLU A 16 16.56 37.48 -23.41
CA GLU A 16 16.38 36.11 -23.91
C GLU A 16 17.48 35.68 -24.88
N LYS A 17 18.01 36.62 -25.69
CA LYS A 17 19.13 36.34 -26.58
C LYS A 17 20.43 36.18 -25.78
N LYS A 18 20.63 36.97 -24.73
CA LYS A 18 21.76 36.82 -23.80
C LYS A 18 21.65 35.54 -22.97
N GLU A 19 20.45 35.17 -22.50
CA GLU A 19 20.19 33.88 -21.84
C GLU A 19 20.32 32.70 -22.81
N LYS A 20 19.98 32.84 -24.10
CA LYS A 20 20.23 31.81 -25.12
C LYS A 20 21.70 31.72 -25.52
N GLU A 21 22.44 32.81 -25.53
CA GLU A 21 23.89 32.82 -25.73
C GLU A 21 24.63 32.29 -24.49
N ASP A 22 24.13 32.54 -23.28
CA ASP A 22 24.65 31.99 -22.03
C ASP A 22 24.26 30.50 -21.88
N LYS A 23 23.04 30.08 -22.26
CA LYS A 23 22.64 28.66 -22.35
C LYS A 23 23.34 27.89 -23.48
N ARG A 24 23.92 28.58 -24.47
CA ARG A 24 24.81 28.00 -25.50
C ARG A 24 26.29 28.09 -25.11
N ARG A 25 26.61 28.65 -23.94
CA ARG A 25 27.94 28.63 -23.30
C ARG A 25 27.98 27.82 -22.00
N ILE A 26 26.87 27.21 -21.59
CA ILE A 26 26.91 26.12 -20.61
C ILE A 26 27.44 24.88 -21.34
N LYS A 27 28.77 24.72 -21.29
CA LYS A 27 29.39 23.40 -21.39
C LYS A 27 28.84 22.57 -20.22
N ASP A 28 28.15 21.50 -20.59
CA ASP A 28 27.85 20.33 -19.79
C ASP A 28 28.97 20.04 -18.74
N PRO A 29 28.73 20.26 -17.44
CA PRO A 29 29.69 19.91 -16.39
C PRO A 29 29.72 18.40 -16.08
N ILE A 30 28.91 17.59 -16.76
CA ILE A 30 28.84 16.13 -16.58
C ILE A 30 29.45 15.38 -17.80
N GLY A 31 29.95 16.12 -18.80
CA GLY A 31 30.84 15.59 -19.83
C GLY A 31 32.28 15.41 -19.32
N GLY A 32 32.51 14.47 -18.39
CA GLY A 32 33.84 14.24 -17.84
C GLY A 32 34.04 13.00 -16.96
N TRP A 33 33.02 12.19 -16.72
CA TRP A 33 33.15 10.93 -15.99
C TRP A 33 33.20 9.78 -16.99
N GLY A 34 34.41 9.38 -17.37
CA GLY A 34 34.62 8.20 -18.22
C GLY A 34 34.11 6.94 -17.52
N GLY A 35 33.43 6.07 -18.27
CA GLY A 35 32.83 4.81 -17.79
C GLY A 35 33.80 3.79 -17.19
N GLU A 36 35.08 4.10 -17.03
CA GLU A 36 36.04 3.29 -16.29
C GLU A 36 36.04 3.59 -14.78
N SER A 37 35.73 4.83 -14.36
CA SER A 37 35.76 5.25 -12.95
C SER A 37 34.54 4.76 -12.17
N GLU A 38 33.35 4.80 -12.77
CA GLU A 38 32.11 4.24 -12.18
C GLU A 38 32.15 2.71 -12.11
N ARG A 39 32.78 2.08 -13.11
CA ARG A 39 33.03 0.63 -13.14
C ARG A 39 34.12 0.21 -12.15
N ALA A 40 35.10 1.08 -11.88
CA ALA A 40 36.10 0.89 -10.82
C ALA A 40 35.49 1.06 -9.43
N LEU A 41 34.61 2.05 -9.20
CA LEU A 41 33.85 2.24 -7.96
C LEU A 41 32.90 1.08 -7.66
N ARG A 42 32.13 0.62 -8.66
CA ARG A 42 31.31 -0.60 -8.53
C ARG A 42 32.18 -1.83 -8.26
N LYS A 43 33.35 -1.97 -8.90
CA LYS A 43 34.28 -3.08 -8.63
C LYS A 43 34.93 -3.01 -7.25
N VAL A 44 35.24 -1.83 -6.72
CA VAL A 44 35.83 -1.65 -5.38
C VAL A 44 34.75 -1.90 -4.31
N ALA A 45 33.54 -1.38 -4.49
CA ALA A 45 32.40 -1.65 -3.62
C ALA A 45 31.98 -3.14 -3.67
N GLN A 46 31.89 -3.75 -4.86
CA GLN A 46 31.66 -5.18 -5.00
C GLN A 46 32.81 -6.01 -4.40
N ARG A 47 34.07 -5.58 -4.50
CA ARG A 47 35.21 -6.28 -3.85
C ARG A 47 35.17 -6.14 -2.33
N GLY A 48 34.71 -5.02 -1.79
CA GLY A 48 34.49 -4.83 -0.35
C GLY A 48 33.37 -5.72 0.17
N VAL A 49 32.23 -5.73 -0.51
CA VAL A 49 31.07 -6.58 -0.20
C VAL A 49 31.42 -8.07 -0.39
N VAL A 50 32.16 -8.45 -1.43
CA VAL A 50 32.62 -9.84 -1.64
C VAL A 50 33.67 -10.25 -0.61
N LYS A 51 34.58 -9.36 -0.18
CA LYS A 51 35.52 -9.66 0.91
C LYS A 51 34.79 -9.85 2.24
N LEU A 52 33.77 -9.03 2.51
CA LEU A 52 32.91 -9.15 3.69
C LEU A 52 32.10 -10.46 3.63
N PHE A 53 31.48 -10.76 2.49
CA PHE A 53 30.70 -11.99 2.28
C PHE A 53 31.58 -13.25 2.33
N ASN A 54 32.81 -13.20 1.81
CA ASN A 54 33.77 -14.30 1.90
C ASN A 54 34.32 -14.47 3.31
N ALA A 55 34.53 -13.38 4.07
CA ALA A 55 34.90 -13.45 5.48
C ALA A 55 33.76 -14.00 6.34
N ILE A 56 32.50 -13.66 6.03
CA ILE A 56 31.30 -14.22 6.64
C ILE A 56 31.14 -15.70 6.29
N GLN A 57 31.33 -16.10 5.04
CA GLN A 57 31.30 -17.51 4.60
C GLN A 57 32.43 -18.33 5.22
N GLN A 58 33.64 -17.78 5.32
CA GLN A 58 34.76 -18.44 6.01
C GLN A 58 34.50 -18.57 7.51
N SER A 59 34.00 -17.52 8.17
CA SER A 59 33.57 -17.54 9.57
C SER A 59 32.46 -18.57 9.82
N GLN A 60 31.43 -18.61 8.96
CA GLN A 60 30.34 -19.58 9.04
C GLN A 60 30.81 -21.01 8.77
N ALA A 61 31.81 -21.23 7.90
CA ALA A 61 32.41 -22.54 7.69
C ALA A 61 33.22 -23.00 8.92
N THR A 62 33.93 -22.10 9.60
CA THR A 62 34.65 -22.42 10.85
C THR A 62 33.67 -22.69 12.00
N VAL A 63 32.56 -21.93 12.08
CA VAL A 63 31.50 -22.12 13.08
C VAL A 63 30.69 -23.39 12.80
N ALA A 64 30.42 -23.73 11.53
CA ALA A 64 29.75 -24.98 11.16
C ALA A 64 30.64 -26.21 11.37
N ALA A 65 31.95 -26.10 11.16
CA ALA A 65 32.90 -27.17 11.49
C ALA A 65 33.02 -27.38 13.01
N ALA A 66 33.04 -26.30 13.80
CA ALA A 66 33.00 -26.36 15.27
C ALA A 66 31.64 -26.88 15.79
N ALA A 67 30.54 -26.57 15.12
CA ALA A 67 29.20 -27.05 15.46
C ALA A 67 28.97 -28.53 15.07
N GLU A 68 29.65 -29.06 14.04
CA GLU A 68 29.64 -30.49 13.71
C GLU A 68 30.46 -31.31 14.72
N GLU A 69 31.58 -30.79 15.24
CA GLU A 69 32.30 -31.40 16.38
C GLU A 69 31.46 -31.42 17.67
N ALA A 70 30.58 -30.41 17.87
CA ALA A 70 29.70 -30.33 19.04
C ALA A 70 28.41 -31.18 18.94
N LYS A 71 28.07 -31.74 17.76
CA LYS A 71 26.85 -32.55 17.54
C LYS A 71 27.00 -34.04 17.88
N GLY A 72 28.19 -34.48 18.30
CA GLY A 72 28.41 -35.84 18.82
C GLY A 72 27.67 -36.14 20.12
N GLU A 73 27.22 -35.12 20.85
CA GLU A 73 26.55 -35.29 22.13
C GLU A 73 25.35 -34.33 22.27
N ARG A 74 24.14 -34.84 22.01
CA ARG A 74 22.87 -34.59 22.76
C ARG A 74 21.60 -34.66 21.89
N GLY A 75 20.82 -35.71 22.16
CA GLY A 75 19.37 -35.87 22.12
C GLY A 75 18.48 -34.97 21.25
N SER A 76 17.85 -35.57 20.25
CA SER A 76 16.83 -34.97 19.38
C SER A 76 15.50 -34.69 20.10
N GLY A 77 15.13 -33.42 20.27
CA GLY A 77 13.78 -32.98 20.63
C GLY A 77 13.27 -31.91 19.67
N LYS A 78 12.47 -32.29 18.65
CA LYS A 78 11.73 -31.36 17.78
C LYS A 78 10.21 -31.56 18.00
N PRO A 79 9.40 -30.50 18.18
CA PRO A 79 7.95 -30.60 18.21
C PRO A 79 7.42 -30.98 16.82
N ARG A 80 6.63 -32.06 16.74
CA ARG A 80 5.94 -32.49 15.51
C ARG A 80 4.52 -31.93 15.50
N LEU A 81 4.14 -31.34 14.36
CA LEU A 81 2.75 -31.08 14.00
C LEU A 81 2.01 -32.42 13.80
N SER A 82 0.89 -32.61 14.48
CA SER A 82 0.06 -33.81 14.35
C SER A 82 -0.97 -33.63 13.23
N ALA A 83 -0.84 -34.40 12.14
CA ALA A 83 -1.90 -34.60 11.17
C ALA A 83 -3.02 -35.48 11.76
N PRO A 84 -4.30 -35.27 11.40
CA PRO A 84 -5.37 -36.14 11.88
C PRO A 84 -5.26 -37.55 11.27
N ILE A 85 -5.31 -38.54 12.15
CA ILE A 85 -5.31 -39.97 11.84
C ILE A 85 -6.69 -40.36 11.29
N VAL A 86 -6.72 -40.93 10.09
CA VAL A 86 -7.90 -41.61 9.53
C VAL A 86 -7.75 -43.09 9.81
N GLU A 87 -8.49 -43.60 10.79
CA GLU A 87 -8.66 -45.04 10.97
C GLU A 87 -9.82 -45.54 10.07
N ALA A 88 -9.49 -46.53 9.24
CA ALA A 88 -10.45 -47.25 8.43
C ALA A 88 -11.02 -48.43 9.24
N LYS A 89 -12.37 -48.48 9.36
CA LYS A 89 -13.22 -49.69 9.16
C LYS A 89 -14.68 -49.41 9.52
N GLY A 90 -15.59 -49.88 8.68
CA GLY A 90 -16.98 -50.18 9.06
C GLY A 90 -18.07 -49.52 8.21
N GLN A 91 -18.63 -50.27 7.26
CA GLN A 91 -19.79 -49.92 6.44
C GLN A 91 -21.01 -49.49 7.28
N LYS A 92 -21.66 -48.38 6.88
CA LYS A 92 -23.13 -48.22 6.91
C LYS A 92 -23.57 -47.08 5.99
N LYS A 93 -24.54 -47.38 5.11
CA LYS A 93 -25.15 -46.45 4.15
C LYS A 93 -25.84 -45.29 4.88
N GLY A 94 -25.45 -44.05 4.58
CA GLY A 94 -26.12 -42.83 5.04
C GLY A 94 -25.79 -41.67 4.10
N LYS A 95 -26.83 -40.92 3.70
CA LYS A 95 -26.82 -39.83 2.71
C LYS A 95 -25.59 -38.90 2.85
N LYS A 96 -24.76 -38.81 1.80
CA LYS A 96 -23.73 -37.76 1.69
C LYS A 96 -24.42 -36.40 1.61
N LYS A 97 -24.21 -35.58 2.63
CA LYS A 97 -24.25 -34.12 2.49
C LYS A 97 -22.93 -33.74 1.81
N ASP A 98 -23.02 -33.30 0.57
CA ASP A 98 -21.88 -32.71 -0.13
C ASP A 98 -21.57 -31.36 0.52
N ASN A 99 -20.47 -31.29 1.28
CA ASN A 99 -19.89 -30.02 1.70
C ASN A 99 -19.16 -29.43 0.48
N ILE A 100 -19.90 -28.67 -0.33
CA ILE A 100 -19.38 -27.98 -1.52
C ILE A 100 -18.74 -26.66 -1.05
N ILE A 101 -17.42 -26.68 -0.84
CA ILE A 101 -16.62 -25.46 -0.63
C ILE A 101 -15.97 -25.09 -1.97
N GLY A 102 -16.32 -23.91 -2.49
CA GLY A 102 -15.61 -23.24 -3.60
C GLY A 102 -16.09 -23.60 -5.01
N ARG A 103 -17.20 -23.01 -5.46
CA ARG A 103 -17.45 -22.87 -6.90
C ARG A 103 -16.55 -21.76 -7.41
N GLY A 104 -15.65 -22.03 -8.36
CA GLY A 104 -14.88 -20.97 -9.01
C GLY A 104 -15.83 -20.01 -9.72
N LYS A 105 -15.53 -18.72 -9.67
CA LYS A 105 -16.18 -17.74 -10.54
C LYS A 105 -15.68 -18.02 -11.96
N GLU A 106 -16.50 -18.17 -12.98
CA GLU A 106 -16.09 -17.86 -14.36
C GLU A 106 -16.86 -16.62 -14.76
N SER A 107 -16.23 -15.70 -15.49
CA SER A 107 -16.79 -14.36 -15.58
C SER A 107 -16.84 -13.74 -16.96
N ALA A 108 -18.02 -13.22 -17.27
CA ALA A 108 -18.26 -12.07 -18.14
C ALA A 108 -18.03 -10.76 -17.36
N GLY A 109 -17.01 -10.75 -16.50
CA GLY A 109 -16.47 -9.54 -15.88
C GLY A 109 -15.52 -8.80 -16.83
N SER A 110 -14.82 -7.80 -16.30
CA SER A 110 -13.98 -6.90 -17.11
C SER A 110 -13.02 -7.65 -18.05
N ALA A 111 -12.23 -8.57 -17.49
CA ALA A 111 -11.27 -9.42 -18.20
C ALA A 111 -11.91 -10.32 -19.28
N GLY A 112 -13.04 -10.94 -18.96
CA GLY A 112 -13.75 -11.84 -19.87
C GLY A 112 -14.31 -11.11 -21.09
N LEU A 113 -14.93 -9.94 -20.87
CA LEU A 113 -15.48 -9.11 -21.95
C LEU A 113 -14.38 -8.51 -22.84
N ALA A 114 -13.28 -8.03 -22.25
CA ALA A 114 -12.13 -7.54 -23.00
C ALA A 114 -11.56 -8.64 -23.93
N THR A 115 -11.27 -9.81 -23.35
CA THR A 115 -10.71 -10.94 -24.08
C THR A 115 -11.66 -11.42 -25.18
N LEU A 116 -12.96 -11.55 -24.89
CA LEU A 116 -13.95 -11.98 -25.86
C LEU A 116 -14.05 -11.01 -27.05
N LYS A 117 -14.03 -9.69 -26.79
CA LYS A 117 -14.01 -8.68 -27.85
C LYS A 117 -12.78 -8.83 -28.75
N VAL A 118 -11.60 -9.01 -28.17
CA VAL A 118 -10.36 -9.18 -28.93
C VAL A 118 -10.41 -10.45 -29.77
N LEU A 119 -10.78 -11.60 -29.18
CA LEU A 119 -10.82 -12.88 -29.89
C LEU A 119 -11.78 -12.84 -31.09
N LEU A 120 -12.96 -12.21 -30.93
CA LEU A 120 -13.92 -12.06 -32.03
C LEU A 120 -13.38 -11.13 -33.11
N GLY A 121 -12.76 -10.01 -32.74
CA GLY A 121 -12.13 -9.09 -33.69
C GLY A 121 -11.05 -9.79 -34.52
N LEU A 122 -10.14 -10.52 -33.87
CA LEU A 122 -9.06 -11.23 -34.55
C LEU A 122 -9.59 -12.40 -35.39
N ARG A 123 -10.63 -13.12 -34.94
CA ARG A 123 -11.29 -14.15 -35.73
C ARG A 123 -11.82 -13.59 -37.04
N ASP A 124 -12.51 -12.46 -36.98
CA ASP A 124 -13.13 -11.83 -38.14
C ASP A 124 -12.06 -11.25 -39.08
N GLU A 125 -11.00 -10.61 -38.54
CA GLU A 125 -9.85 -10.11 -39.30
C GLU A 125 -9.08 -11.22 -40.04
N LEU A 126 -8.83 -12.34 -39.36
CA LEU A 126 -8.09 -13.48 -39.93
C LEU A 126 -8.99 -14.43 -40.72
N SER A 127 -10.30 -14.19 -40.77
CA SER A 127 -11.30 -15.12 -41.33
C SER A 127 -11.18 -16.55 -40.77
N ASN A 128 -10.83 -16.67 -39.48
CA ASN A 128 -10.62 -17.94 -38.81
C ASN A 128 -11.93 -18.59 -38.36
N SER A 129 -11.95 -19.92 -38.25
CA SER A 129 -13.13 -20.70 -37.83
C SER A 129 -13.22 -20.94 -36.33
N TRP A 130 -12.70 -20.03 -35.50
CA TRP A 130 -12.67 -20.22 -34.04
C TRP A 130 -14.07 -20.30 -33.45
N ASN A 131 -14.34 -21.38 -32.74
CA ASN A 131 -15.51 -21.52 -31.90
C ASN A 131 -15.19 -21.00 -30.49
N ILE A 132 -15.82 -19.90 -30.10
CA ILE A 132 -15.55 -19.21 -28.84
C ILE A 132 -16.76 -19.38 -27.93
N SER A 133 -16.54 -19.80 -26.69
CA SER A 133 -17.57 -19.87 -25.65
C SER A 133 -17.01 -19.34 -24.34
N LEU A 134 -17.73 -18.41 -23.73
CA LEU A 134 -17.46 -17.90 -22.39
C LEU A 134 -18.50 -18.49 -21.43
N TYR A 135 -18.07 -19.05 -20.31
CA TYR A 135 -18.96 -19.51 -19.23
C TYR A 135 -19.02 -18.46 -18.12
N GLU A 136 -20.22 -18.14 -17.64
CA GLU A 136 -20.45 -17.19 -16.55
C GLU A 136 -21.45 -17.80 -15.55
N GLN A 137 -21.06 -17.82 -14.28
CA GLN A 137 -21.88 -18.40 -13.22
C GLN A 137 -23.11 -17.55 -12.89
N CYS A 138 -23.00 -16.23 -13.03
CA CYS A 138 -24.08 -15.30 -12.75
C CYS A 138 -25.06 -15.19 -13.93
N GLY A 139 -26.16 -14.48 -13.72
CA GLY A 139 -27.22 -14.30 -14.72
C GLY A 139 -27.00 -13.16 -15.71
N ASP A 140 -25.94 -12.37 -15.52
CA ASP A 140 -25.63 -11.22 -16.37
C ASP A 140 -24.12 -10.93 -16.36
N VAL A 141 -23.69 -9.98 -17.17
CA VAL A 141 -22.31 -9.48 -17.22
C VAL A 141 -21.99 -8.60 -16.01
N GLY A 142 -20.71 -8.26 -15.84
CA GLY A 142 -20.25 -7.29 -14.85
C GLY A 142 -19.38 -7.87 -13.75
N GLY A 143 -19.28 -9.20 -13.64
CA GLY A 143 -18.32 -9.86 -12.77
C GLY A 143 -18.49 -9.48 -11.30
N ILE A 144 -17.57 -8.72 -10.71
CA ILE A 144 -17.68 -8.26 -9.31
C ILE A 144 -18.73 -7.17 -9.10
N TRP A 145 -19.15 -6.48 -10.18
CA TRP A 145 -20.08 -5.35 -10.13
C TRP A 145 -21.54 -5.77 -10.20
N LEU A 146 -21.80 -7.07 -10.41
CA LEU A 146 -23.12 -7.64 -10.39
C LEU A 146 -23.47 -8.09 -8.96
N PRO A 147 -24.60 -7.65 -8.38
CA PRO A 147 -25.03 -8.09 -7.06
C PRO A 147 -25.32 -9.60 -7.02
N ASP A 148 -24.94 -10.25 -5.92
CA ASP A 148 -25.50 -11.57 -5.58
C ASP A 148 -26.89 -11.35 -4.96
N PRO A 149 -27.99 -11.78 -5.62
CA PRO A 149 -29.34 -11.55 -5.10
C PRO A 149 -29.66 -12.42 -3.88
N ARG A 150 -28.80 -13.38 -3.53
CA ARG A 150 -29.06 -14.33 -2.45
C ARG A 150 -28.54 -13.79 -1.12
N PRO A 151 -29.27 -14.00 -0.01
CA PRO A 151 -28.68 -13.83 1.31
C PRO A 151 -27.70 -14.98 1.55
N VAL A 152 -26.42 -14.66 1.68
CA VAL A 152 -25.35 -15.65 1.84
C VAL A 152 -24.64 -15.42 3.17
N SER A 153 -24.39 -16.50 3.91
CA SER A 153 -23.66 -16.51 5.18
C SER A 153 -22.68 -17.68 5.23
N PRO A 154 -21.62 -17.60 6.05
CA PRO A 154 -20.68 -18.70 6.22
C PRO A 154 -21.39 -20.03 6.53
N PRO A 155 -20.89 -21.17 6.01
CA PRO A 155 -19.66 -21.35 5.25
C PRO A 155 -19.81 -21.09 3.74
N ASN A 156 -21.02 -20.76 3.25
CA ASN A 156 -21.25 -20.50 1.83
C ASN A 156 -20.66 -19.14 1.45
N ILE A 157 -19.96 -19.07 0.32
CA ILE A 157 -19.35 -17.81 -0.16
C ILE A 157 -20.30 -17.16 -1.18
N PRO A 158 -20.56 -15.85 -1.10
CA PRO A 158 -21.33 -15.13 -2.12
C PRO A 158 -20.63 -15.18 -3.48
N TYR A 159 -21.39 -15.17 -4.58
CA TYR A 159 -20.82 -15.13 -5.94
C TYR A 159 -19.95 -13.88 -6.19
N THR A 160 -20.33 -12.77 -5.54
CA THR A 160 -19.61 -11.51 -5.63
C THR A 160 -19.39 -10.92 -4.24
N PRO A 161 -18.24 -10.26 -4.01
CA PRO A 161 -17.96 -9.57 -2.75
C PRO A 161 -18.69 -8.22 -2.65
N LEU A 162 -19.59 -7.94 -3.59
CA LEU A 162 -20.24 -6.64 -3.73
C LEU A 162 -21.15 -6.34 -2.53
N TYR A 163 -21.17 -5.06 -2.16
CA TYR A 163 -22.13 -4.49 -1.23
C TYR A 163 -22.84 -3.29 -1.88
N PRO A 164 -24.12 -3.01 -1.57
CA PRO A 164 -24.93 -2.03 -2.29
C PRO A 164 -24.36 -0.61 -2.32
N ARG A 165 -23.67 -0.20 -1.26
CA ARG A 165 -23.07 1.15 -1.17
C ARG A 165 -21.73 1.30 -1.89
N LEU A 166 -21.22 0.24 -2.53
CA LEU A 166 -19.91 0.27 -3.19
C LEU A 166 -19.89 1.32 -4.30
N ARG A 167 -18.91 2.22 -4.21
CA ARG A 167 -18.51 3.14 -5.27
C ARG A 167 -17.10 2.82 -5.74
N THR A 168 -16.74 3.24 -6.95
CA THR A 168 -15.36 3.08 -7.41
C THR A 168 -14.40 3.86 -6.50
N ASN A 169 -13.25 3.26 -6.23
CA ASN A 169 -12.15 3.93 -5.53
C ASN A 169 -11.25 4.73 -6.49
N THR A 170 -11.32 4.46 -7.79
CA THR A 170 -10.63 5.18 -8.89
C THR A 170 -11.63 5.90 -9.79
N PRO A 171 -11.23 7.00 -10.45
CA PRO A 171 -12.12 7.73 -11.36
C PRO A 171 -12.41 6.92 -12.63
N VAL A 172 -13.61 7.06 -13.20
CA VAL A 172 -14.07 6.27 -14.35
C VAL A 172 -13.14 6.24 -15.57
N PRO A 173 -12.47 7.33 -15.98
CA PRO A 173 -11.63 7.31 -17.19
C PRO A 173 -10.40 6.41 -17.04
N PHE A 174 -10.02 6.09 -15.80
CA PHE A 174 -8.95 5.13 -15.51
C PHE A 174 -9.40 3.67 -15.69
N MET A 175 -10.71 3.44 -15.78
CA MET A 175 -11.34 2.11 -15.83
C MET A 175 -12.10 1.87 -17.15
N THR A 176 -11.91 2.69 -18.18
CA THR A 176 -12.55 2.49 -19.49
C THR A 176 -11.83 1.42 -20.30
N TYR A 177 -12.58 0.70 -21.13
CA TYR A 177 -11.98 -0.05 -22.23
C TYR A 177 -11.48 0.96 -23.25
N PRO A 178 -10.37 0.69 -23.96
CA PRO A 178 -9.84 1.61 -24.97
C PRO A 178 -10.95 2.05 -25.94
N GLN A 179 -11.10 3.37 -26.13
CA GLN A 179 -12.07 3.98 -27.04
C GLN A 179 -13.55 3.72 -26.69
N PHE A 180 -13.85 3.31 -25.44
CA PHE A 180 -15.22 3.11 -24.98
C PHE A 180 -15.45 3.82 -23.64
N PRO A 181 -15.80 5.12 -23.66
CA PRO A 181 -15.97 5.92 -22.44
C PRO A 181 -17.24 5.54 -21.66
N PHE A 182 -17.34 5.95 -20.39
CA PHE A 182 -18.60 5.85 -19.64
C PHE A 182 -19.70 6.70 -20.29
N PRO A 183 -21.00 6.36 -20.09
CA PRO A 183 -22.08 7.19 -20.60
C PRO A 183 -21.93 8.64 -20.10
N PRO A 184 -22.33 9.65 -20.90
CA PRO A 184 -22.39 11.02 -20.44
C PRO A 184 -23.19 11.12 -19.14
N GLU A 185 -22.84 12.09 -18.29
CA GLU A 185 -23.49 12.34 -17.00
C GLU A 185 -23.24 11.26 -15.92
N SER A 186 -22.43 10.23 -16.19
CA SER A 186 -21.96 9.32 -15.16
C SER A 186 -21.16 10.08 -14.09
N PRO A 187 -21.30 9.78 -12.79
CA PRO A 187 -20.42 10.36 -11.77
C PRO A 187 -18.95 9.99 -12.01
N LEU A 188 -18.01 10.86 -11.63
CA LEU A 188 -16.57 10.57 -11.75
C LEU A 188 -16.15 9.33 -10.92
N TYR A 189 -16.80 9.13 -9.77
CA TYR A 189 -16.67 7.95 -8.89
C TYR A 189 -18.05 7.30 -8.69
N PRO A 190 -18.52 6.50 -9.65
CA PRO A 190 -19.91 6.06 -9.70
C PRO A 190 -20.19 4.85 -8.81
N SER A 191 -21.47 4.53 -8.63
CA SER A 191 -21.93 3.30 -7.96
C SER A 191 -21.62 2.06 -8.80
N HIS A 192 -21.70 0.88 -8.17
CA HIS A 192 -21.57 -0.39 -8.88
C HIS A 192 -22.59 -0.58 -10.01
N GLU A 193 -23.78 0.02 -9.92
CA GLU A 193 -24.85 -0.07 -10.93
C GLU A 193 -24.41 0.57 -12.25
N HIS A 194 -23.70 1.70 -12.18
CA HIS A 194 -23.13 2.33 -13.37
C HIS A 194 -22.06 1.44 -14.03
N LEU A 195 -21.27 0.72 -13.23
CA LEU A 195 -20.27 -0.21 -13.72
C LEU A 195 -20.92 -1.43 -14.37
N GLN A 196 -21.96 -1.98 -13.77
CA GLN A 196 -22.75 -3.05 -14.38
C GLN A 196 -23.36 -2.59 -15.72
N ALA A 197 -24.04 -1.44 -15.73
CA ALA A 197 -24.65 -0.88 -16.94
C ALA A 197 -23.61 -0.58 -18.04
N TYR A 198 -22.41 -0.13 -17.66
CA TYR A 198 -21.30 0.05 -18.58
C TYR A 198 -20.85 -1.28 -19.22
N HIS A 199 -20.68 -2.35 -18.44
CA HIS A 199 -20.34 -3.67 -18.97
C HIS A 199 -21.44 -4.23 -19.87
N GLU A 200 -22.71 -4.07 -19.50
CA GLU A 200 -23.84 -4.43 -20.35
C GLU A 200 -23.83 -3.67 -21.68
N ARG A 201 -23.58 -2.35 -21.63
CA ARG A 201 -23.48 -1.50 -22.83
C ARG A 201 -22.35 -1.98 -23.73
N TYR A 202 -21.18 -2.27 -23.17
CA TYR A 202 -20.04 -2.79 -23.91
C TYR A 202 -20.34 -4.14 -24.57
N ALA A 203 -20.93 -5.07 -23.82
CA ALA A 203 -21.30 -6.39 -24.31
C ALA A 203 -22.36 -6.32 -25.43
N LYS A 204 -23.35 -5.43 -25.31
CA LYS A 204 -24.37 -5.20 -26.35
C LYS A 204 -23.77 -4.51 -27.58
N HIS A 205 -22.99 -3.45 -27.38
CA HIS A 205 -22.40 -2.66 -28.48
C HIS A 205 -21.50 -3.51 -29.38
N HIS A 206 -20.73 -4.43 -28.81
CA HIS A 206 -19.86 -5.33 -29.56
C HIS A 206 -20.46 -6.71 -29.85
N ASN A 207 -21.75 -6.91 -29.60
CA ASN A 207 -22.47 -8.17 -29.84
C ASN A 207 -21.78 -9.40 -29.20
N LEU A 208 -21.36 -9.26 -27.93
CA LEU A 208 -20.64 -10.31 -27.20
C LEU A 208 -21.58 -11.34 -26.56
N LEU A 209 -22.81 -10.92 -26.23
CA LEU A 209 -23.79 -11.75 -25.49
C LEU A 209 -24.05 -13.14 -26.09
N PRO A 210 -24.11 -13.35 -27.43
CA PRO A 210 -24.33 -14.67 -28.01
C PRO A 210 -23.25 -15.71 -27.68
N TYR A 211 -22.05 -15.26 -27.28
CA TYR A 211 -20.92 -16.13 -26.94
C TYR A 211 -20.82 -16.43 -25.44
N ILE A 212 -21.70 -15.83 -24.63
CA ILE A 212 -21.69 -15.95 -23.17
C ILE A 212 -22.80 -16.91 -22.74
N LYS A 213 -22.40 -17.94 -22.00
CA LYS A 213 -23.29 -18.94 -21.38
C LYS A 213 -23.50 -18.58 -19.91
N PHE A 214 -24.52 -17.77 -19.64
CA PHE A 214 -24.92 -17.40 -18.28
C PHE A 214 -25.47 -18.57 -17.48
N HIS A 215 -25.40 -18.46 -16.16
CA HIS A 215 -25.75 -19.53 -15.22
C HIS A 215 -25.06 -20.87 -15.51
N HIS A 216 -23.81 -20.83 -15.95
CA HIS A 216 -22.97 -22.01 -16.11
C HIS A 216 -21.77 -21.90 -15.20
N THR A 217 -21.49 -22.95 -14.43
CA THR A 217 -20.32 -23.05 -13.55
C THR A 217 -19.44 -24.20 -13.99
N VAL A 218 -18.20 -23.92 -14.37
CA VAL A 218 -17.12 -24.86 -14.61
C VAL A 218 -16.69 -25.44 -13.26
N LEU A 219 -16.83 -26.75 -13.15
CA LEU A 219 -16.45 -27.49 -11.95
C LEU A 219 -15.03 -28.04 -12.03
N SER A 220 -14.56 -28.36 -13.24
CA SER A 220 -13.25 -28.98 -13.45
C SER A 220 -12.79 -28.78 -14.89
N THR A 221 -11.50 -28.52 -15.07
CA THR A 221 -10.83 -28.44 -16.38
C THR A 221 -9.61 -29.35 -16.35
N LYS A 222 -9.51 -30.29 -17.28
CA LYS A 222 -8.40 -31.24 -17.35
C LYS A 222 -7.74 -31.19 -18.73
N TRP A 223 -6.43 -31.08 -18.78
CA TRP A 223 -5.68 -31.25 -20.03
C TRP A 223 -5.65 -32.74 -20.43
N VAL A 224 -5.96 -33.02 -21.69
CA VAL A 224 -5.88 -34.34 -22.31
C VAL A 224 -4.92 -34.23 -23.50
N GLY A 225 -3.70 -34.70 -23.31
CA GLY A 225 -2.65 -34.62 -24.32
C GLY A 225 -1.26 -34.67 -23.70
N ASN A 226 -0.32 -34.01 -24.38
CA ASN A 226 1.07 -33.88 -23.97
C ASN A 226 1.50 -32.40 -24.07
N SER A 227 2.81 -32.16 -23.94
CA SER A 227 3.42 -30.82 -23.92
C SER A 227 3.34 -30.06 -25.27
N VAL A 228 2.94 -30.73 -26.35
CA VAL A 228 2.94 -30.22 -27.72
C VAL A 228 1.53 -30.17 -28.31
N GLU A 229 0.70 -31.16 -28.01
CA GLU A 229 -0.67 -31.27 -28.56
C GLU A 229 -1.64 -31.83 -27.53
N GLY A 230 -2.91 -31.44 -27.65
CA GLY A 230 -3.97 -31.89 -26.76
C GLY A 230 -5.15 -30.93 -26.75
N PHE A 231 -6.07 -31.17 -25.83
CA PHE A 231 -7.24 -30.34 -25.63
C PHE A 231 -7.67 -30.34 -24.16
N TRP A 232 -8.42 -29.33 -23.77
CA TRP A 232 -9.09 -29.22 -22.47
C TRP A 232 -10.38 -30.02 -22.48
N ASN A 233 -10.58 -30.88 -21.49
CA ASN A 233 -11.89 -31.43 -21.14
C ASN A 233 -12.46 -30.64 -19.96
N ILE A 234 -13.65 -30.06 -20.16
CA ILE A 234 -14.26 -29.07 -19.27
C ILE A 234 -15.60 -29.62 -18.80
N THR A 235 -15.74 -29.79 -17.48
CA THR A 235 -17.01 -30.15 -16.86
C THR A 235 -17.72 -28.88 -16.37
N VAL A 236 -18.93 -28.65 -16.87
CA VAL A 236 -19.75 -27.48 -16.57
C VAL A 236 -21.09 -27.92 -15.98
N VAL A 237 -21.64 -27.16 -15.05
CA VAL A 237 -23.01 -27.33 -14.55
C VAL A 237 -23.83 -26.11 -14.88
N ASP A 238 -25.00 -26.32 -15.48
CA ASP A 238 -25.94 -25.25 -15.80
C ASP A 238 -26.91 -24.94 -14.64
N HIS A 239 -27.79 -23.94 -14.84
CA HIS A 239 -28.84 -23.56 -13.88
C HIS A 239 -29.82 -24.67 -13.50
N LEU A 240 -29.94 -25.71 -14.33
CA LEU A 240 -30.80 -26.88 -14.07
C LEU A 240 -30.04 -27.99 -13.32
N ASN A 241 -28.82 -27.70 -12.84
CA ASN A 241 -27.89 -28.66 -12.25
C ASN A 241 -27.54 -29.82 -13.19
N ARG A 242 -27.61 -29.63 -14.51
CA ARG A 242 -27.18 -30.64 -15.49
C ARG A 242 -25.69 -30.51 -15.70
N THR A 243 -24.99 -31.64 -15.60
CA THR A 243 -23.56 -31.73 -15.91
C THR A 243 -23.38 -31.85 -17.42
N LEU A 244 -22.68 -30.89 -18.00
CA LEU A 244 -22.31 -30.81 -19.40
C LEU A 244 -20.79 -31.04 -19.53
N GLN A 245 -20.39 -31.69 -20.62
CA GLN A 245 -18.99 -31.79 -21.02
C GLN A 245 -18.75 -30.88 -22.21
N ALA A 246 -17.63 -30.17 -22.20
CA ALA A 246 -17.17 -29.34 -23.31
C ALA A 246 -15.68 -29.59 -23.54
N THR A 247 -15.22 -29.32 -24.75
CA THR A 247 -13.80 -29.40 -25.11
C THR A 247 -13.33 -28.09 -25.73
N ALA A 248 -12.06 -27.75 -25.54
CA ALA A 248 -11.45 -26.58 -26.14
C ALA A 248 -9.95 -26.79 -26.36
N ASP A 249 -9.37 -26.22 -27.42
CA ASP A 249 -7.92 -26.28 -27.64
C ASP A 249 -7.17 -25.34 -26.69
N HIS A 250 -7.79 -24.20 -26.36
CA HIS A 250 -7.24 -23.18 -25.48
C HIS A 250 -8.22 -22.87 -24.34
N LEU A 251 -7.68 -22.63 -23.14
CA LEU A 251 -8.41 -22.22 -21.96
C LEU A 251 -7.91 -20.85 -21.49
N ILE A 252 -8.81 -19.88 -21.42
CA ILE A 252 -8.52 -18.56 -20.84
C ILE A 252 -9.29 -18.41 -19.54
N VAL A 253 -8.57 -18.20 -18.46
CA VAL A 253 -9.11 -18.02 -17.11
C VAL A 253 -9.22 -16.53 -16.80
N ALA A 254 -10.45 -16.01 -16.88
CA ALA A 254 -10.81 -14.62 -16.58
C ALA A 254 -11.75 -14.52 -15.35
N SER A 255 -11.51 -15.35 -14.34
CA SER A 255 -12.36 -15.50 -13.15
C SER A 255 -12.19 -14.41 -12.09
N GLY A 256 -11.17 -13.57 -12.24
CA GLY A 256 -10.78 -12.58 -11.23
C GLY A 256 -10.27 -13.21 -9.92
N ASN A 257 -10.04 -12.35 -8.94
CA ASN A 257 -9.29 -12.69 -7.72
C ASN A 257 -10.04 -12.43 -6.41
N ASN A 258 -11.22 -11.79 -6.46
CA ASN A 258 -11.95 -11.36 -5.26
C ASN A 258 -13.13 -12.29 -4.94
N HIS A 259 -12.85 -13.57 -4.68
CA HIS A 259 -13.90 -14.56 -4.39
C HIS A 259 -13.60 -15.41 -3.16
N ILE A 260 -12.48 -16.15 -3.15
CA ILE A 260 -12.13 -17.03 -2.03
C ILE A 260 -11.50 -16.18 -0.92
N PRO A 261 -12.17 -16.00 0.23
CA PRO A 261 -11.70 -15.07 1.26
C PRO A 261 -10.46 -15.60 1.96
N ARG A 262 -9.50 -14.73 2.25
CA ARG A 262 -8.33 -15.08 3.06
C ARG A 262 -8.71 -15.02 4.54
N ILE A 263 -9.17 -16.13 5.09
CA ILE A 263 -9.56 -16.22 6.51
C ILE A 263 -8.31 -16.48 7.36
N LEU A 264 -8.01 -15.55 8.26
CA LEU A 264 -6.96 -15.70 9.26
C LEU A 264 -7.56 -16.23 10.57
N SER A 265 -6.77 -17.02 11.28
CA SER A 265 -7.12 -17.53 12.61
C SER A 265 -6.06 -17.14 13.61
N TRP A 266 -6.49 -16.80 14.82
CA TRP A 266 -5.62 -16.46 15.94
C TRP A 266 -5.84 -17.42 17.11
N SER A 267 -4.80 -17.61 17.92
CA SER A 267 -4.95 -18.37 19.16
C SER A 267 -5.98 -17.70 20.08
N GLY A 268 -6.84 -18.51 20.70
CA GLY A 268 -7.84 -18.06 21.67
C GLY A 268 -9.15 -17.50 21.07
N GLN A 269 -9.27 -17.40 19.75
CA GLN A 269 -10.45 -16.81 19.10
C GLN A 269 -11.74 -17.60 19.39
N GLU A 270 -11.67 -18.92 19.53
CA GLU A 270 -12.84 -19.76 19.84
C GLU A 270 -13.35 -19.47 21.25
N LYS A 271 -12.44 -19.28 22.22
CA LYS A 271 -12.79 -18.90 23.59
C LYS A 271 -13.42 -17.51 23.66
N TRP A 272 -12.93 -16.59 22.83
CA TRP A 272 -13.47 -15.24 22.71
C TRP A 272 -14.89 -15.24 22.12
N LEU A 273 -15.12 -16.04 21.07
CA LEU A 273 -16.45 -16.23 20.47
C LEU A 273 -17.43 -16.86 21.47
N ASP A 274 -17.00 -17.92 22.18
CA ASP A 274 -17.82 -18.63 23.14
C ASP A 274 -18.24 -17.76 24.34
N SER A 275 -17.34 -16.93 24.86
CA SER A 275 -17.64 -16.03 25.98
C SER A 275 -18.59 -14.89 25.62
N GLY A 276 -18.79 -14.62 24.32
CA GLY A 276 -19.66 -13.56 23.83
C GLY A 276 -21.07 -13.99 23.45
N LYS A 277 -21.43 -15.27 23.54
CA LYS A 277 -22.72 -15.78 23.02
C LYS A 277 -23.95 -15.15 23.67
N ASP A 278 -23.88 -14.87 24.97
CA ASP A 278 -24.99 -14.34 25.75
C ASP A 278 -24.99 -12.80 25.84
N ARG A 279 -24.08 -12.11 25.12
CA ARG A 279 -24.05 -10.64 25.05
C ARG A 279 -25.23 -10.15 24.21
N LEU A 280 -25.66 -8.91 24.48
CA LEU A 280 -26.68 -8.22 23.67
C LEU A 280 -26.33 -8.23 22.18
N PHE A 281 -25.04 -8.05 21.88
CA PHE A 281 -24.45 -8.28 20.57
C PHE A 281 -23.50 -9.48 20.67
N PRO A 282 -23.91 -10.66 20.19
CA PRO A 282 -23.06 -11.83 20.21
C PRO A 282 -21.75 -11.60 19.46
N ARG A 283 -20.64 -12.08 20.03
CA ARG A 283 -19.32 -11.95 19.40
C ARG A 283 -19.28 -12.67 18.06
N GLU A 284 -18.81 -12.00 17.02
CA GLU A 284 -18.69 -12.58 15.67
C GLU A 284 -17.40 -12.20 14.97
N ILE A 285 -16.91 -13.09 14.09
CA ILE A 285 -15.82 -12.83 13.15
C ILE A 285 -16.36 -13.12 11.73
N LEU A 286 -16.33 -12.11 10.86
CA LEU A 286 -16.79 -12.22 9.48
C LEU A 286 -15.75 -11.64 8.53
N HIS A 287 -15.63 -12.22 7.34
CA HIS A 287 -14.83 -11.63 6.28
C HIS A 287 -15.61 -10.55 5.50
N SER A 288 -14.89 -9.57 4.96
CA SER A 288 -15.44 -8.47 4.15
C SER A 288 -16.27 -8.92 2.94
N VAL A 289 -16.09 -10.16 2.46
CA VAL A 289 -16.93 -10.78 1.42
C VAL A 289 -18.41 -10.86 1.83
N TYR A 290 -18.69 -10.90 3.13
CA TYR A 290 -20.05 -10.95 3.72
C TYR A 290 -20.58 -9.57 4.13
N TYR A 291 -19.77 -8.52 4.04
CA TYR A 291 -20.21 -7.16 4.33
C TYR A 291 -21.26 -6.73 3.31
N ARG A 292 -22.34 -6.09 3.77
CA ARG A 292 -23.43 -5.60 2.90
C ARG A 292 -23.85 -4.19 3.30
N GLU A 293 -24.26 -4.02 4.56
CA GLU A 293 -24.75 -2.73 5.06
C GLU A 293 -24.05 -2.37 6.38
N PRO A 294 -23.69 -1.09 6.58
CA PRO A 294 -23.06 -0.64 7.82
C PRO A 294 -24.00 -0.70 9.04
N GLU A 295 -25.33 -0.63 8.84
CA GLU A 295 -26.36 -0.74 9.89
C GLU A 295 -26.26 -2.05 10.68
N ARG A 296 -25.68 -3.10 10.10
CA ARG A 296 -25.38 -4.36 10.83
C ARG A 296 -24.58 -4.10 12.11
N TYR A 297 -23.74 -3.07 12.10
CA TYR A 297 -22.83 -2.72 13.19
C TYR A 297 -23.36 -1.60 14.08
N GLU A 298 -24.63 -1.21 13.92
CA GLU A 298 -25.24 -0.16 14.72
C GLU A 298 -25.12 -0.46 16.23
N ASN A 299 -24.62 0.52 16.99
CA ASN A 299 -24.35 0.42 18.44
C ASN A 299 -23.35 -0.67 18.87
N ARG A 300 -22.71 -1.38 17.95
CA ARG A 300 -21.66 -2.37 18.24
C ARG A 300 -20.27 -1.75 18.29
N THR A 301 -19.34 -2.37 19.00
CA THR A 301 -17.91 -2.10 18.86
C THR A 301 -17.32 -3.02 17.78
N LEU A 302 -16.81 -2.43 16.71
CA LEU A 302 -16.29 -3.12 15.52
C LEU A 302 -14.76 -3.01 15.45
N LEU A 303 -14.07 -4.14 15.25
CA LEU A 303 -12.66 -4.19 14.85
C LEU A 303 -12.55 -4.66 13.39
N ILE A 304 -12.00 -3.82 12.52
CA ILE A 304 -11.68 -4.17 11.14
C ILE A 304 -10.20 -4.58 11.09
N ILE A 305 -9.88 -5.77 10.59
CA ILE A 305 -8.49 -6.24 10.44
C ILE A 305 -8.07 -6.10 8.98
N GLY A 306 -7.13 -5.19 8.72
CA GLY A 306 -6.63 -4.83 7.39
C GLY A 306 -7.22 -3.52 6.85
N ALA A 307 -6.36 -2.69 6.26
CA ALA A 307 -6.72 -1.41 5.65
C ALA A 307 -6.49 -1.39 4.12
N GLY A 308 -6.78 -2.51 3.45
CA GLY A 308 -6.92 -2.53 1.99
C GLY A 308 -8.20 -1.82 1.53
N ALA A 309 -8.52 -1.87 0.24
CA ALA A 309 -9.69 -1.18 -0.33
C ALA A 309 -11.00 -1.47 0.43
N SER A 310 -11.29 -2.74 0.72
CA SER A 310 -12.49 -3.12 1.48
C SER A 310 -12.46 -2.65 2.93
N GLY A 311 -11.30 -2.66 3.58
CA GLY A 311 -11.17 -2.28 4.99
C GLY A 311 -11.33 -0.78 5.19
N GLN A 312 -10.73 0.02 4.32
CA GLN A 312 -10.89 1.48 4.32
C GLN A 312 -12.34 1.88 4.03
N ASP A 313 -12.97 1.28 3.03
CA ASP A 313 -14.35 1.61 2.68
C ASP A 313 -15.33 1.20 3.79
N ALA A 314 -15.15 0.00 4.37
CA ALA A 314 -15.94 -0.42 5.52
C ALA A 314 -15.72 0.50 6.74
N ALA A 315 -14.50 0.98 7.00
CA ALA A 315 -14.23 1.91 8.09
C ALA A 315 -15.01 3.22 7.94
N VAL A 316 -14.93 3.86 6.76
CA VAL A 316 -15.67 5.09 6.45
C VAL A 316 -17.18 4.88 6.54
N GLN A 317 -17.69 3.74 6.07
CA GLN A 317 -19.13 3.49 6.08
C GLN A 317 -19.67 3.18 7.48
N THR A 318 -18.92 2.43 8.30
CA THR A 318 -19.40 1.93 9.61
C THR A 318 -19.18 2.89 10.77
N VAL A 319 -18.22 3.82 10.67
CA VAL A 319 -17.86 4.72 11.78
C VAL A 319 -19.02 5.59 12.28
N GLN A 320 -19.97 5.93 11.41
CA GLN A 320 -21.17 6.71 11.79
C GLN A 320 -22.31 5.86 12.41
N TYR A 321 -22.23 4.52 12.32
CA TYR A 321 -23.25 3.60 12.85
C TYR A 321 -22.76 2.87 14.10
N SER A 322 -21.50 2.45 14.10
CA SER A 322 -20.90 1.72 15.22
C SER A 322 -20.73 2.62 16.43
N ARG A 323 -20.80 2.03 17.63
CA ARG A 323 -20.43 2.74 18.87
C ARG A 323 -18.96 3.14 18.86
N ARG A 324 -18.11 2.26 18.32
CA ARG A 324 -16.67 2.48 18.17
C ARG A 324 -16.15 1.61 17.03
N THR A 325 -15.35 2.20 16.13
CA THR A 325 -14.64 1.47 15.08
C THR A 325 -13.15 1.49 15.36
N TYR A 326 -12.54 0.32 15.34
CA TYR A 326 -11.09 0.12 15.37
C TYR A 326 -10.64 -0.44 14.02
N VAL A 327 -9.45 -0.05 13.55
CA VAL A 327 -8.80 -0.65 12.38
C VAL A 327 -7.42 -1.16 12.78
N SER A 328 -7.18 -2.45 12.63
CA SER A 328 -5.87 -3.08 12.87
C SER A 328 -5.05 -3.16 11.59
N VAL A 329 -3.81 -2.67 11.64
CA VAL A 329 -2.86 -2.65 10.51
C VAL A 329 -1.46 -3.08 10.93
N ARG A 330 -0.66 -3.52 9.95
CA ARG A 330 0.74 -3.91 10.12
C ARG A 330 1.72 -2.76 9.93
N HIS A 331 1.29 -1.71 9.22
CA HIS A 331 2.07 -0.53 8.91
C HIS A 331 1.16 0.69 9.02
N ASP A 332 1.75 1.86 9.24
CA ASP A 332 1.00 3.12 9.26
C ASP A 332 0.18 3.31 7.99
N VAL A 333 -1.06 3.78 8.16
CA VAL A 333 -1.98 4.00 7.06
C VAL A 333 -2.72 5.32 7.26
N ASP A 334 -2.80 6.10 6.20
CA ASP A 334 -3.73 7.22 6.12
C ASP A 334 -5.09 6.69 5.72
N LEU A 335 -6.05 6.75 6.65
CA LEU A 335 -7.43 6.41 6.33
C LEU A 335 -8.10 7.54 5.53
N PRO A 336 -9.08 7.22 4.66
CA PRO A 336 -9.78 8.24 3.88
C PRO A 336 -10.53 9.24 4.78
N PRO A 337 -10.79 10.48 4.29
CA PRO A 337 -11.68 11.43 4.96
C PRO A 337 -13.03 10.80 5.29
N GLY A 338 -13.61 11.17 6.44
CA GLY A 338 -14.77 10.51 7.02
C GLY A 338 -14.42 9.38 7.99
N SER A 339 -13.13 9.09 8.23
CA SER A 339 -12.64 8.10 9.20
C SER A 339 -12.13 8.71 10.50
N GLU A 340 -12.43 9.98 10.80
CA GLU A 340 -11.79 10.74 11.88
C GLU A 340 -12.02 10.14 13.27
N ASN A 341 -13.12 9.40 13.46
CA ASN A 341 -13.46 8.74 14.72
C ASN A 341 -12.98 7.28 14.81
N VAL A 342 -12.27 6.79 13.77
CA VAL A 342 -11.70 5.44 13.74
C VAL A 342 -10.39 5.44 14.53
N VAL A 343 -10.23 4.44 15.40
CA VAL A 343 -8.99 4.25 16.16
C VAL A 343 -8.12 3.21 15.48
N ILE A 344 -6.91 3.60 15.12
CA ILE A 344 -5.92 2.68 14.56
C ILE A 344 -5.30 1.84 15.69
N LYS A 345 -5.15 0.55 15.44
CA LYS A 345 -4.47 -0.42 16.28
C LYS A 345 -3.38 -1.13 15.48
N PRO A 346 -2.28 -1.58 16.12
CA PRO A 346 -1.28 -2.36 15.42
C PRO A 346 -1.80 -3.77 15.15
N GLU A 347 -0.92 -4.68 14.72
CA GLU A 347 -1.28 -6.05 14.40
C GLU A 347 -1.88 -6.79 15.62
N VAL A 348 -2.91 -7.61 15.37
CA VAL A 348 -3.47 -8.50 16.39
C VAL A 348 -2.46 -9.61 16.70
N SER A 349 -2.06 -9.70 17.96
CA SER A 349 -1.22 -10.78 18.47
C SER A 349 -2.03 -12.06 18.67
N HIS A 350 -3.06 -11.99 19.52
CA HIS A 350 -3.91 -13.13 19.85
C HIS A 350 -5.22 -12.67 20.51
N PHE A 351 -6.15 -13.61 20.67
CA PHE A 351 -7.41 -13.39 21.38
C PHE A 351 -7.30 -13.98 22.78
N THR A 352 -7.88 -13.30 23.76
CA THR A 352 -8.12 -13.82 25.10
C THR A 352 -9.60 -14.19 25.23
N LYS A 353 -9.99 -14.82 26.34
CA LYS A 353 -11.42 -15.08 26.60
C LYS A 353 -12.22 -13.76 26.61
N ASP A 354 -11.61 -12.68 27.11
CA ASP A 354 -12.32 -11.45 27.43
C ASP A 354 -12.00 -10.30 26.46
N GLY A 355 -10.98 -10.42 25.61
CA GLY A 355 -10.56 -9.36 24.70
C GLY A 355 -9.63 -9.81 23.56
N ILE A 356 -9.07 -8.82 22.87
CA ILE A 356 -8.17 -8.96 21.73
C ILE A 356 -6.88 -8.21 22.05
N LYS A 357 -5.74 -8.92 22.05
CA LYS A 357 -4.41 -8.39 22.36
C LYS A 357 -3.68 -8.02 21.08
N PHE A 358 -3.00 -6.88 21.11
CA PHE A 358 -2.21 -6.36 20.00
C PHE A 358 -0.72 -6.50 20.28
N VAL A 359 0.11 -6.40 19.25
CA VAL A 359 1.58 -6.57 19.35
C VAL A 359 2.24 -5.50 20.21
N ASP A 360 1.62 -4.33 20.37
CA ASP A 360 2.07 -3.25 21.28
C ASP A 360 1.70 -3.47 22.76
N GLY A 361 1.12 -4.63 23.08
CA GLY A 361 0.66 -4.98 24.42
C GLY A 361 -0.71 -4.41 24.79
N THR A 362 -1.30 -3.52 23.97
CA THR A 362 -2.64 -2.99 24.23
C THR A 362 -3.71 -4.07 24.07
N GLU A 363 -4.85 -3.87 24.72
CA GLU A 363 -6.00 -4.79 24.67
C GLU A 363 -7.29 -4.04 24.40
N LEU A 364 -8.19 -4.68 23.64
CA LEU A 364 -9.59 -4.27 23.52
C LEU A 364 -10.50 -5.38 24.07
N THR A 365 -11.30 -5.07 25.08
CA THR A 365 -12.24 -6.01 25.72
C THR A 365 -13.69 -5.77 25.32
N ASP A 366 -13.98 -4.60 24.77
CA ASP A 366 -15.32 -4.14 24.41
C ASP A 366 -15.80 -4.62 23.03
N VAL A 367 -14.92 -5.16 22.19
CA VAL A 367 -15.24 -5.60 20.82
C VAL A 367 -16.37 -6.64 20.81
N ASP A 368 -17.35 -6.38 19.94
CA ASP A 368 -18.48 -7.26 19.63
C ASP A 368 -18.31 -7.94 18.26
N SER A 369 -17.71 -7.26 17.29
CA SER A 369 -17.62 -7.79 15.92
C SER A 369 -16.23 -7.56 15.35
N VAL A 370 -15.70 -8.58 14.68
CA VAL A 370 -14.46 -8.50 13.90
C VAL A 370 -14.79 -8.65 12.42
N LEU A 371 -14.37 -7.68 11.60
CA LEU A 371 -14.47 -7.72 10.16
C LEU A 371 -13.09 -7.95 9.53
N LEU A 372 -12.84 -9.13 8.98
CA LEU A 372 -11.61 -9.47 8.29
C LEU A 372 -11.62 -8.83 6.89
N ALA A 373 -10.87 -7.73 6.74
CA ALA A 373 -10.56 -7.09 5.46
C ALA A 373 -9.17 -7.56 4.97
N THR A 374 -8.94 -8.87 5.06
CA THR A 374 -7.64 -9.55 4.88
C THR A 374 -7.37 -10.00 3.44
N GLY A 375 -8.24 -9.63 2.49
CA GLY A 375 -8.08 -9.92 1.08
C GLY A 375 -8.57 -11.31 0.68
N TYR A 376 -8.10 -11.79 -0.46
CA TYR A 376 -8.58 -13.03 -1.09
C TYR A 376 -7.42 -13.92 -1.49
N GLU A 377 -7.69 -15.22 -1.60
CA GLU A 377 -6.73 -16.20 -2.05
C GLU A 377 -6.76 -16.37 -3.58
N GLN A 378 -5.59 -16.48 -4.19
CA GLN A 378 -5.39 -16.79 -5.60
C GLN A 378 -5.64 -18.27 -5.88
N ARG A 379 -6.90 -18.67 -5.75
CA ARG A 379 -7.37 -20.04 -5.89
C ARG A 379 -8.26 -20.16 -7.12
N LYS A 380 -8.24 -21.32 -7.76
CA LYS A 380 -9.02 -21.64 -8.96
C LYS A 380 -9.53 -23.07 -8.83
N PRO A 381 -10.64 -23.29 -8.08
CA PRO A 381 -11.11 -24.64 -7.72
C PRO A 381 -11.25 -25.61 -8.90
N PHE A 382 -11.64 -25.12 -10.08
CA PHE A 382 -11.77 -25.94 -11.28
C PHE A 382 -10.43 -26.41 -11.90
N LEU A 383 -9.32 -25.73 -11.62
CA LEU A 383 -7.96 -26.20 -11.95
C LEU A 383 -7.41 -27.13 -10.86
N GLU A 384 -7.75 -26.85 -9.61
CA GLU A 384 -7.32 -27.63 -8.44
C GLU A 384 -7.97 -29.02 -8.42
N SER A 385 -9.26 -29.11 -8.75
CA SER A 385 -10.01 -30.36 -8.81
C SER A 385 -9.43 -31.38 -9.80
N ALA A 386 -8.76 -30.88 -10.85
CA ALA A 386 -8.08 -31.69 -11.84
C ALA A 386 -6.60 -31.95 -11.53
N GLY A 387 -6.07 -31.37 -10.44
CA GLY A 387 -4.66 -31.48 -10.06
C GLY A 387 -3.70 -30.58 -10.86
N LEU A 388 -4.20 -29.66 -11.68
CA LEU A 388 -3.37 -28.78 -12.51
C LEU A 388 -2.77 -27.61 -11.72
N LEU A 389 -3.53 -27.09 -10.75
CA LEU A 389 -3.08 -26.05 -9.82
C LEU A 389 -2.91 -26.67 -8.44
N THR A 390 -1.66 -26.75 -7.98
CA THR A 390 -1.32 -27.22 -6.63
C THR A 390 -1.40 -26.06 -5.64
N VAL A 391 -2.05 -26.28 -4.50
CA VAL A 391 -2.13 -25.27 -3.43
C VAL A 391 -1.05 -25.57 -2.40
N ASP A 392 -0.03 -24.70 -2.34
CA ASP A 392 1.06 -24.78 -1.37
C ASP A 392 1.36 -23.39 -0.78
N PRO A 393 0.75 -23.02 0.36
CA PRO A 393 0.95 -21.74 1.01
C PRO A 393 2.42 -21.45 1.40
N SER A 394 3.26 -22.48 1.51
CA SER A 394 4.67 -22.37 1.89
C SER A 394 5.60 -22.15 0.71
N ALA A 395 5.11 -22.28 -0.53
CA ALA A 395 5.94 -22.14 -1.72
C ALA A 395 6.46 -20.69 -1.89
N ARG A 396 7.79 -20.58 -2.11
CA ARG A 396 8.56 -19.32 -2.23
C ARG A 396 9.56 -19.32 -3.38
N SER A 397 9.48 -20.29 -4.27
CA SER A 397 10.35 -20.33 -5.45
C SER A 397 9.69 -21.12 -6.57
N ASN A 398 10.11 -20.82 -7.80
CA ASN A 398 9.77 -21.53 -9.02
C ASN A 398 10.55 -22.85 -9.14
N SER A 399 11.31 -23.22 -8.10
CA SER A 399 12.23 -24.35 -8.08
C SER A 399 11.50 -25.61 -8.52
N SER A 400 11.89 -26.08 -9.69
CA SER A 400 11.69 -27.42 -10.23
C SER A 400 12.28 -28.54 -9.35
N SER A 401 12.57 -28.29 -8.06
CA SER A 401 13.11 -29.25 -7.09
C SER A 401 12.05 -30.02 -6.32
N SER A 402 10.76 -29.74 -6.50
CA SER A 402 9.76 -30.75 -6.20
C SER A 402 9.98 -31.90 -7.19
N SER A 403 10.07 -33.13 -6.69
CA SER A 403 10.19 -34.38 -7.44
C SER A 403 8.98 -34.67 -8.36
N ARG A 404 8.24 -33.63 -8.78
CA ARG A 404 7.02 -33.63 -9.59
C ARG A 404 7.05 -32.71 -10.82
N GLY A 405 8.17 -32.05 -11.14
CA GLY A 405 8.35 -31.36 -12.42
C GLY A 405 7.33 -30.26 -12.75
N GLY A 406 7.68 -29.00 -12.49
CA GLY A 406 7.13 -27.83 -13.21
C GLY A 406 5.61 -27.59 -13.21
N THR A 407 4.83 -28.12 -12.28
CA THR A 407 3.38 -27.89 -12.24
C THR A 407 3.03 -26.48 -11.75
N LEU A 408 1.83 -26.01 -12.09
CA LEU A 408 1.34 -24.70 -11.64
C LEU A 408 1.05 -24.76 -10.13
N VAL A 409 1.52 -23.77 -9.38
CA VAL A 409 1.38 -23.66 -7.92
C VAL A 409 0.72 -22.34 -7.57
N THR A 410 -0.12 -22.36 -6.53
CA THR A 410 -0.53 -21.15 -5.82
C THR A 410 -0.10 -21.20 -4.37
N ASN A 411 0.55 -20.12 -3.91
CA ASN A 411 0.84 -19.91 -2.49
C ASN A 411 -0.24 -19.08 -1.79
N LEU A 412 -1.45 -19.06 -2.36
CA LEU A 412 -2.61 -18.23 -1.99
C LEU A 412 -2.49 -16.76 -2.38
N GLN A 413 -1.31 -16.23 -2.71
CA GLN A 413 -1.12 -14.83 -3.12
C GLN A 413 -0.66 -14.69 -4.58
N TYR A 414 0.01 -15.72 -5.08
CA TYR A 414 0.63 -15.76 -6.40
C TYR A 414 0.35 -17.10 -7.07
N ILE A 415 -0.01 -17.09 -8.36
CA ILE A 415 -0.06 -18.27 -9.23
C ILE A 415 1.19 -18.25 -10.10
N PHE A 416 1.97 -19.33 -10.09
CA PHE A 416 3.26 -19.41 -10.78
C PHE A 416 3.61 -20.86 -11.18
N PRO A 417 4.49 -21.07 -12.17
CA PRO A 417 5.16 -20.06 -12.99
C PRO A 417 4.28 -19.54 -14.13
N LEU A 418 4.14 -18.22 -14.23
CA LEU A 418 3.41 -17.54 -15.33
C LEU A 418 4.33 -16.55 -16.05
N HIS A 419 4.38 -16.60 -17.38
CA HIS A 419 5.00 -15.53 -18.17
C HIS A 419 4.08 -14.32 -18.22
N GLN A 420 4.62 -13.15 -17.86
CA GLN A 420 3.90 -11.88 -17.84
C GLN A 420 2.56 -11.93 -17.08
N HIS A 421 2.40 -12.82 -16.08
CA HIS A 421 1.14 -13.11 -15.40
C HIS A 421 0.00 -13.65 -16.28
N ILE A 422 0.28 -14.02 -17.54
CA ILE A 422 -0.71 -14.48 -18.52
C ILE A 422 -0.53 -15.98 -18.76
N PHE A 423 0.58 -16.39 -19.35
CA PHE A 423 0.73 -17.75 -19.88
C PHE A 423 1.29 -18.69 -18.84
N SER A 424 0.65 -19.84 -18.65
CA SER A 424 1.20 -20.89 -17.81
C SER A 424 2.46 -21.50 -18.41
N LEU A 425 3.51 -21.55 -17.60
CA LEU A 425 4.79 -22.14 -17.99
C LEU A 425 4.91 -23.62 -17.62
N SER A 426 3.82 -24.27 -17.18
CA SER A 426 3.79 -25.71 -16.93
C SER A 426 4.20 -26.52 -18.18
N PRO A 427 5.07 -27.55 -18.04
CA PRO A 427 5.50 -28.37 -19.16
C PRO A 427 4.42 -29.35 -19.64
N GLU A 428 3.27 -29.45 -18.95
CA GLU A 428 2.23 -30.44 -19.28
C GLU A 428 1.47 -30.15 -20.59
N TYR A 429 1.48 -28.91 -21.06
CA TYR A 429 0.72 -28.44 -22.23
C TYR A 429 1.44 -27.28 -22.93
N PRO A 430 1.13 -26.96 -24.20
CA PRO A 430 1.68 -25.81 -24.91
C PRO A 430 1.50 -24.48 -24.16
N VAL A 431 2.43 -23.53 -24.31
CA VAL A 431 2.42 -22.26 -23.53
C VAL A 431 1.12 -21.47 -23.74
N ASN A 432 0.59 -21.45 -24.95
CA ASN A 432 -0.65 -20.76 -25.29
C ASN A 432 -1.92 -21.58 -24.98
N ALA A 433 -1.81 -22.80 -24.41
CA ALA A 433 -2.97 -23.63 -24.09
C ALA A 433 -3.70 -23.14 -22.84
N LEU A 434 -3.01 -22.54 -21.86
CA LEU A 434 -3.61 -21.96 -20.66
C LEU A 434 -3.12 -20.52 -20.43
N ALA A 435 -4.05 -19.58 -20.48
CA ALA A 435 -3.79 -18.18 -20.16
C ALA A 435 -4.67 -17.69 -19.01
N PHE A 436 -4.17 -16.72 -18.25
CA PHE A 436 -4.90 -16.02 -17.20
C PHE A 436 -4.99 -14.53 -17.55
N ILE A 437 -6.18 -13.95 -17.40
CA ILE A 437 -6.44 -12.53 -17.69
C ILE A 437 -7.07 -11.88 -16.46
N GLY A 438 -6.62 -10.68 -16.12
CA GLY A 438 -7.08 -9.92 -14.95
C GLY A 438 -6.49 -10.40 -13.61
N LEU A 439 -5.31 -11.05 -13.64
CA LEU A 439 -4.55 -11.36 -12.43
C LEU A 439 -3.85 -10.14 -11.81
N PRO A 440 -3.22 -9.24 -12.60
CA PRO A 440 -2.53 -8.06 -12.06
C PRO A 440 -3.41 -7.21 -11.14
N THR A 441 -2.82 -6.68 -10.06
CA THR A 441 -3.48 -5.71 -9.16
C THR A 441 -2.64 -4.43 -9.04
N ARG A 442 -3.23 -3.34 -8.53
CA ARG A 442 -2.64 -1.98 -8.55
C ARG A 442 -2.37 -1.45 -9.96
N ILE A 443 -3.32 -1.69 -10.87
CA ILE A 443 -3.22 -1.34 -12.29
C ILE A 443 -4.56 -0.82 -12.82
N ALA A 444 -4.55 -0.14 -13.98
CA ALA A 444 -5.77 0.19 -14.73
C ALA A 444 -6.42 -1.10 -15.27
N ASN A 445 -7.52 -1.53 -14.65
CA ASN A 445 -8.13 -2.83 -14.94
C ASN A 445 -8.49 -3.01 -16.42
N CYS A 446 -9.43 -2.23 -16.97
CA CYS A 446 -9.92 -2.42 -18.34
C CYS A 446 -8.84 -2.30 -19.42
N PRO A 447 -7.92 -1.30 -19.38
CA PRO A 447 -6.83 -1.24 -20.35
C PRO A 447 -5.85 -2.40 -20.21
N SER A 448 -5.62 -2.90 -18.99
CA SER A 448 -4.73 -4.05 -18.73
C SER A 448 -5.35 -5.34 -19.24
N ASP A 449 -6.61 -5.58 -18.87
CA ASP A 449 -7.41 -6.71 -19.33
C ASP A 449 -7.46 -6.79 -20.86
N PHE A 450 -7.59 -5.64 -21.53
CA PHE A 450 -7.58 -5.56 -23.00
C PHE A 450 -6.20 -5.85 -23.59
N ALA A 451 -5.12 -5.30 -23.03
CA ALA A 451 -3.75 -5.58 -23.49
C ALA A 451 -3.36 -7.06 -23.28
N GLN A 452 -3.69 -7.63 -22.11
CA GLN A 452 -3.50 -9.05 -21.83
C GLN A 452 -4.31 -9.92 -22.79
N GLY A 453 -5.59 -9.57 -23.03
CA GLY A 453 -6.46 -10.26 -23.97
C GLY A 453 -5.92 -10.22 -25.40
N LEU A 454 -5.41 -9.06 -25.84
CA LEU A 454 -4.75 -8.87 -27.14
C LEU A 454 -3.53 -9.78 -27.29
N PHE A 455 -2.67 -9.83 -26.28
CA PHE A 455 -1.50 -10.71 -26.32
C PHE A 455 -1.90 -12.19 -26.35
N ALA A 456 -2.84 -12.61 -25.50
CA ALA A 456 -3.33 -13.99 -25.48
C ALA A 456 -3.95 -14.39 -26.83
N ALA A 457 -4.80 -13.55 -27.42
CA ALA A 457 -5.43 -13.82 -28.70
C ALA A 457 -4.39 -13.95 -29.84
N GLN A 458 -3.40 -13.06 -29.88
CA GLN A 458 -2.33 -13.12 -30.89
C GLN A 458 -1.46 -14.37 -30.73
N ALA A 459 -1.16 -14.79 -29.50
CA ALA A 459 -0.42 -16.04 -29.23
C ALA A 459 -1.23 -17.31 -29.56
N ILE A 460 -2.56 -17.24 -29.50
CA ILE A 460 -3.44 -18.33 -29.95
C ILE A 460 -3.48 -18.38 -31.49
N ALA A 461 -3.58 -17.23 -32.16
CA ALA A 461 -3.57 -17.15 -33.63
C ALA A 461 -2.22 -17.52 -34.24
N ASN A 462 -1.13 -17.08 -33.61
CA ASN A 462 0.22 -17.31 -34.07
C ASN A 462 1.10 -17.73 -32.88
N PRO A 463 1.19 -19.04 -32.58
CA PRO A 463 2.00 -19.55 -31.48
C PRO A 463 3.49 -19.19 -31.61
N GLU A 464 4.00 -18.92 -32.81
CA GLU A 464 5.41 -18.64 -33.08
C GLU A 464 5.87 -17.27 -32.55
N ILE A 465 4.94 -16.38 -32.18
CA ILE A 465 5.32 -15.09 -31.57
C ILE A 465 5.96 -15.31 -30.19
N LEU A 466 5.59 -16.39 -29.49
CA LEU A 466 6.10 -16.73 -28.18
C LEU A 466 7.48 -17.39 -28.30
N PRO A 467 8.49 -16.89 -27.57
CA PRO A 467 9.73 -17.61 -27.38
C PRO A 467 9.54 -19.04 -26.83
N PRO A 468 10.54 -19.92 -26.99
CA PRO A 468 10.55 -21.22 -26.35
C PRO A 468 10.39 -21.13 -24.82
N ARG A 469 9.72 -22.12 -24.20
CA ARG A 469 9.39 -22.13 -22.76
C ARG A 469 10.57 -21.86 -21.83
N ASN A 470 11.75 -22.39 -22.15
CA ASN A 470 12.97 -22.18 -21.34
C ASN A 470 13.42 -20.71 -21.34
N GLU A 471 13.20 -19.98 -22.43
CA GLU A 471 13.45 -18.54 -22.50
C GLU A 471 12.43 -17.77 -21.67
N LEU A 472 11.14 -18.11 -21.76
CA LEU A 472 10.10 -17.49 -20.94
C LEU A 472 10.30 -17.73 -19.44
N LEU A 473 10.79 -18.91 -19.04
CA LEU A 473 11.17 -19.22 -17.66
C LEU A 473 12.37 -18.38 -17.21
N ARG A 474 13.33 -18.13 -18.09
CA ARG A 474 14.48 -17.25 -17.82
C ARG A 474 14.02 -15.81 -17.64
N GLU A 475 13.15 -15.30 -18.52
CA GLU A 475 12.56 -13.96 -18.40
C GLU A 475 11.78 -13.81 -17.08
N LEU A 476 11.01 -14.82 -16.69
CA LEU A 476 10.33 -14.83 -15.38
C LEU A 476 11.35 -14.76 -14.23
N ALA A 477 12.41 -15.56 -14.27
CA ALA A 477 13.44 -15.55 -13.24
C ALA A 477 14.18 -14.20 -13.16
N GLU A 478 14.48 -13.57 -14.30
CA GLU A 478 15.08 -12.23 -14.37
C GLU A 478 14.17 -11.17 -13.76
N ARG A 479 12.87 -11.23 -14.03
CA ARG A 479 11.87 -10.33 -13.43
C ARG A 479 11.75 -10.53 -11.92
N GLU A 480 11.71 -11.79 -11.46
CA GLU A 480 11.70 -12.10 -10.02
C GLU A 480 12.96 -11.58 -9.34
N GLU A 481 14.12 -11.68 -10.00
CA GLU A 481 15.37 -11.16 -9.47
C GLU A 481 15.39 -9.63 -9.41
N GLU A 482 14.81 -8.95 -10.40
CA GLU A 482 14.62 -7.50 -10.34
C GLU A 482 13.75 -7.07 -9.14
N ILE A 483 12.67 -7.81 -8.85
CA ILE A 483 11.85 -7.58 -7.66
C ILE A 483 12.68 -7.77 -6.39
N ARG A 484 13.50 -8.84 -6.31
CA ARG A 484 14.41 -9.07 -5.17
C ARG A 484 15.45 -7.97 -5.01
N ARG A 485 16.00 -7.42 -6.11
CA ARG A 485 16.94 -6.29 -6.10
C ARG A 485 16.32 -5.02 -5.48
N GLN A 486 15.01 -4.89 -5.49
CA GLN A 486 14.27 -3.80 -4.84
C GLN A 486 13.90 -4.10 -3.37
N GLY A 487 14.42 -5.19 -2.80
CA GLY A 487 14.16 -5.59 -1.40
C GLY A 487 12.79 -6.25 -1.19
N LEU A 488 12.12 -6.68 -2.27
CA LEU A 488 10.78 -7.26 -2.21
C LEU A 488 10.82 -8.76 -2.52
N ASP A 489 9.91 -9.53 -1.91
CA ASP A 489 9.73 -10.95 -2.23
C ASP A 489 8.66 -11.10 -3.34
N PRO A 490 9.01 -11.59 -4.55
CA PRO A 490 8.04 -11.80 -5.62
C PRO A 490 6.90 -12.75 -5.25
N TYR A 491 7.12 -13.69 -4.32
CA TYR A 491 6.11 -14.63 -3.86
C TYR A 491 5.17 -14.04 -2.79
N VAL A 492 5.52 -12.87 -2.23
CA VAL A 492 4.64 -12.09 -1.34
C VAL A 492 3.93 -10.97 -2.11
N ILE A 493 4.63 -10.31 -3.04
CA ILE A 493 4.03 -9.32 -3.95
C ILE A 493 3.01 -9.97 -4.89
N GLY A 494 3.32 -11.18 -5.36
CA GLY A 494 2.47 -11.98 -6.23
C GLY A 494 2.12 -11.28 -7.53
N HIS A 495 0.83 -11.05 -7.79
CA HIS A 495 0.36 -10.35 -8.98
C HIS A 495 0.22 -8.83 -8.80
N ALA A 496 0.64 -8.25 -7.67
CA ALA A 496 0.60 -6.79 -7.52
C ALA A 496 1.68 -6.12 -8.37
N MET A 497 1.31 -5.10 -9.14
CA MET A 497 2.28 -4.24 -9.80
C MET A 497 3.06 -3.45 -8.74
N LEU A 498 4.36 -3.26 -8.98
CA LEU A 498 5.23 -2.53 -8.06
C LEU A 498 4.75 -1.07 -7.94
N PRO A 499 4.87 -0.46 -6.75
CA PRO A 499 4.31 0.85 -6.44
C PRO A 499 5.10 2.03 -7.03
N THR A 500 5.96 1.82 -8.03
CA THR A 500 6.56 2.92 -8.78
C THR A 500 5.53 3.42 -9.79
N ARG A 501 5.25 4.73 -9.80
CA ARG A 501 4.14 5.37 -10.54
C ARG A 501 4.11 5.06 -12.05
N GLU A 502 5.23 4.64 -12.61
CA GLU A 502 5.41 4.33 -14.04
C GLU A 502 5.13 2.85 -14.37
N VAL A 503 5.50 1.92 -13.47
CA VAL A 503 5.57 0.47 -13.78
C VAL A 503 4.21 -0.19 -14.06
N SER A 504 3.11 0.28 -13.44
CA SER A 504 1.79 -0.30 -13.71
C SER A 504 1.26 0.01 -15.12
N ASN A 505 1.58 1.19 -15.65
CA ASN A 505 1.20 1.57 -17.01
C ASN A 505 2.19 0.99 -18.04
N ASP A 506 3.47 0.90 -17.67
CA ASP A 506 4.51 0.37 -18.54
C ASP A 506 4.31 -1.12 -18.82
N TYR A 507 3.77 -1.90 -17.89
CA TYR A 507 3.39 -3.30 -18.15
C TYR A 507 2.48 -3.43 -19.39
N GLN A 508 1.47 -2.57 -19.52
CA GLN A 508 0.50 -2.65 -20.62
C GLN A 508 1.15 -2.22 -21.95
N ASP A 509 1.99 -1.20 -21.90
CA ASP A 509 2.81 -0.78 -23.04
C ASP A 509 3.73 -1.90 -23.49
N GLU A 510 4.45 -2.55 -22.58
CA GLU A 510 5.42 -3.61 -22.89
C GLU A 510 4.75 -4.77 -23.63
N LEU A 511 3.53 -5.17 -23.19
CA LEU A 511 2.77 -6.22 -23.89
C LEU A 511 2.43 -5.80 -25.33
N VAL A 512 1.95 -4.58 -25.53
CA VAL A 512 1.52 -4.11 -26.85
C VAL A 512 2.72 -3.81 -27.74
N GLU A 513 3.80 -3.27 -27.18
CA GLU A 513 5.05 -3.01 -27.87
C GLU A 513 5.71 -4.31 -28.35
N PHE A 514 5.67 -5.37 -27.54
CA PHE A 514 6.10 -6.70 -27.97
C PHE A 514 5.33 -7.17 -29.22
N LEU A 515 4.01 -6.98 -29.26
CA LEU A 515 3.18 -7.36 -30.42
C LEU A 515 3.50 -6.52 -31.66
N LYS A 516 3.76 -5.22 -31.49
CA LYS A 516 4.22 -4.33 -32.57
C LYS A 516 5.57 -4.79 -33.12
N GLN A 517 6.52 -5.13 -32.26
CA GLN A 517 7.84 -5.63 -32.65
C GLN A 517 7.76 -6.95 -33.42
N LYS A 518 6.82 -7.83 -33.04
CA LYS A 518 6.49 -9.07 -33.76
C LYS A 518 5.70 -8.83 -35.05
N LYS A 519 5.31 -7.59 -35.34
CA LYS A 519 4.54 -7.16 -36.53
C LYS A 519 3.20 -7.87 -36.69
N VAL A 520 2.58 -8.26 -35.56
CA VAL A 520 1.25 -8.88 -35.55
C VAL A 520 0.13 -7.86 -35.27
N ILE A 521 0.50 -6.64 -34.86
CA ILE A 521 -0.38 -5.47 -34.83
C ILE A 521 0.33 -4.26 -35.47
N PRO A 522 -0.42 -3.26 -35.97
CA PRO A 522 0.16 -2.05 -36.53
C PRO A 522 0.94 -1.25 -35.49
N ASP A 523 2.09 -0.70 -35.88
CA ASP A 523 2.78 0.30 -35.09
C ASP A 523 2.41 1.71 -35.57
N ASN A 524 1.74 2.45 -34.70
CA ASN A 524 1.33 3.84 -34.91
C ASN A 524 2.32 4.86 -34.34
N GLY A 525 3.46 4.42 -33.79
CA GLY A 525 4.48 5.30 -33.19
C GLY A 525 4.09 5.89 -31.82
N HIS A 526 2.97 5.44 -31.24
CA HIS A 526 2.49 5.90 -29.94
C HIS A 526 2.43 4.77 -28.92
N LYS A 527 2.66 5.10 -27.64
CA LYS A 527 2.45 4.20 -26.50
C LYS A 527 0.98 3.76 -26.42
N TYR A 528 0.73 2.59 -25.84
CA TYR A 528 -0.62 2.04 -25.71
C TYR A 528 -1.43 2.79 -24.66
N VAL A 529 -0.84 3.03 -23.48
CA VAL A 529 -1.51 3.78 -22.41
C VAL A 529 -1.31 5.28 -22.63
N GLU A 530 -2.43 6.00 -22.67
CA GLU A 530 -2.49 7.43 -22.93
C GLU A 530 -1.82 8.24 -21.82
N GLU A 531 -1.12 9.32 -22.20
CA GLU A 531 -0.40 10.21 -21.27
C GLU A 531 -1.28 10.82 -20.18
N TRP A 532 -2.54 11.11 -20.49
CA TRP A 532 -3.47 11.61 -19.47
C TRP A 532 -3.82 10.54 -18.43
N ARG A 533 -3.92 9.26 -18.83
CA ARG A 533 -4.24 8.14 -17.94
C ARG A 533 -3.10 7.86 -16.96
N ARG A 534 -1.86 8.07 -17.40
CA ARG A 534 -0.65 8.00 -16.55
C ARG A 534 -0.62 9.04 -15.45
N ARG A 535 -1.17 10.23 -15.71
CA ARG A 535 -1.19 11.36 -14.76
C ARG A 535 -2.32 11.27 -13.73
N VAL A 536 -3.27 10.34 -13.86
CA VAL A 536 -4.43 10.25 -12.96
C VAL A 536 -4.03 10.07 -11.48
N PHE A 537 -2.95 9.32 -11.21
CA PHE A 537 -2.45 9.13 -9.84
C PHE A 537 -1.55 10.25 -9.32
N THR A 538 -1.27 11.28 -10.11
CA THR A 538 -0.63 12.51 -9.60
C THR A 538 -1.64 13.44 -8.92
N TYR A 539 -2.93 13.09 -8.95
CA TYR A 539 -4.00 13.92 -8.44
C TYR A 539 -4.43 13.50 -7.02
N ASP A 540 -3.55 13.71 -6.03
CA ASP A 540 -3.75 13.36 -4.61
C ASP A 540 -5.03 13.98 -3.96
N TYR A 541 -5.67 14.91 -4.67
CA TYR A 541 -6.85 15.66 -4.24
C TYR A 541 -8.08 15.45 -5.12
N LEU A 542 -8.02 14.59 -6.14
CA LEU A 542 -9.12 14.38 -7.10
C LEU A 542 -10.38 13.90 -6.39
N LYS A 543 -10.28 12.80 -5.64
CA LYS A 543 -11.41 12.23 -4.91
C LYS A 543 -11.96 13.19 -3.86
N ARG A 544 -11.08 13.91 -3.15
CA ARG A 544 -11.44 14.80 -2.05
C ARG A 544 -12.35 15.93 -2.47
N GLY A 545 -11.98 16.72 -3.46
CA GLY A 545 -12.89 17.80 -3.88
C GLY A 545 -13.87 17.39 -4.96
N TRP A 546 -13.76 16.21 -5.60
CA TRP A 546 -14.95 15.63 -6.25
C TRP A 546 -16.04 15.38 -5.21
N ASN A 547 -15.71 14.82 -4.04
CA ASN A 547 -16.68 14.69 -2.94
C ASN A 547 -17.23 16.06 -2.49
N ARG A 548 -16.43 17.13 -2.53
CA ARG A 548 -16.89 18.50 -2.25
C ARG A 548 -17.88 18.99 -3.30
N ILE A 549 -17.63 18.77 -4.59
CA ILE A 549 -18.55 19.09 -5.69
C ILE A 549 -19.88 18.31 -5.52
N VAL A 550 -19.80 17.04 -5.16
CA VAL A 550 -20.98 16.22 -4.85
C VAL A 550 -21.75 16.80 -3.66
N ALA A 551 -21.05 17.18 -2.58
CA ALA A 551 -21.67 17.78 -1.40
C ALA A 551 -22.34 19.15 -1.68
N LEU A 552 -21.86 19.88 -2.69
CA LEU A 552 -22.47 21.12 -3.17
C LEU A 552 -23.65 20.91 -4.12
N GLY A 553 -23.92 19.66 -4.53
CA GLY A 553 -24.97 19.36 -5.51
C GLY A 553 -24.62 19.77 -6.94
N GLU A 554 -23.35 20.03 -7.25
CA GLU A 554 -22.91 20.53 -8.56
C GLU A 554 -22.44 19.43 -9.52
N ALA A 555 -22.30 18.18 -9.03
CA ALA A 555 -21.67 17.09 -9.78
C ALA A 555 -22.22 16.90 -11.20
N GLU A 556 -23.55 16.90 -11.38
CA GLU A 556 -24.19 16.75 -12.68
C GLU A 556 -23.80 17.85 -13.67
N THR A 557 -23.66 19.10 -13.20
CA THR A 557 -23.29 20.23 -14.05
C THR A 557 -21.88 20.08 -14.60
N TRP A 558 -20.98 19.47 -13.81
CA TRP A 558 -19.59 19.26 -14.20
C TRP A 558 -19.42 18.18 -15.26
N VAL A 559 -20.18 17.08 -15.16
CA VAL A 559 -20.08 15.93 -16.09
C VAL A 559 -20.96 16.08 -17.33
N LYS A 560 -21.78 17.13 -17.38
CA LYS A 560 -22.67 17.41 -18.51
C LYS A 560 -21.86 17.66 -19.79
N GLY A 561 -22.19 16.93 -20.85
CA GLY A 561 -21.54 17.03 -22.16
C GLY A 561 -20.12 16.45 -22.21
N VAL A 562 -19.73 15.65 -21.21
CA VAL A 562 -18.47 14.92 -21.21
C VAL A 562 -18.70 13.52 -21.80
N GLU A 563 -18.31 13.34 -23.05
CA GLU A 563 -18.62 12.16 -23.86
C GLU A 563 -17.38 11.35 -24.24
N THR A 564 -16.24 12.00 -24.50
CA THR A 564 -14.99 11.32 -24.93
C THR A 564 -14.00 11.14 -23.79
N GLU A 565 -13.05 10.21 -23.95
CA GLU A 565 -11.97 10.00 -22.97
C GLU A 565 -11.11 11.26 -22.76
N GLU A 566 -10.88 12.06 -23.81
CA GLU A 566 -10.16 13.34 -23.73
C GLU A 566 -10.94 14.40 -22.97
N GLN A 567 -12.27 14.47 -23.14
CA GLN A 567 -13.11 15.40 -22.38
C GLN A 567 -13.14 15.03 -20.89
N TRP A 568 -13.14 13.72 -20.60
CA TRP A 568 -12.99 13.21 -19.24
C TRP A 568 -11.63 13.57 -18.64
N ALA A 569 -10.56 13.45 -19.43
CA ALA A 569 -9.22 13.87 -19.03
C ALA A 569 -9.13 15.37 -18.75
N ASP A 570 -9.72 16.20 -19.63
CA ASP A 570 -9.80 17.65 -19.45
C ASP A 570 -10.60 18.04 -18.20
N LEU A 571 -11.73 17.37 -17.93
CA LEU A 571 -12.50 17.57 -16.70
C LEU A 571 -11.64 17.32 -15.46
N MET A 572 -10.89 16.21 -15.41
CA MET A 572 -10.00 15.91 -14.29
C MET A 572 -8.89 16.97 -14.16
N TYR A 573 -8.30 17.39 -15.28
CA TYR A 573 -7.26 18.42 -15.29
C TYR A 573 -7.77 19.78 -14.79
N ARG A 574 -8.90 20.27 -15.33
CA ARG A 574 -9.54 21.52 -14.89
C ARG A 574 -9.83 21.52 -13.40
N TYR A 575 -10.31 20.38 -12.89
CA TYR A 575 -10.60 20.22 -11.48
C TYR A 575 -9.32 20.32 -10.62
N VAL A 576 -8.25 19.61 -11.00
CA VAL A 576 -6.97 19.63 -10.26
C VAL A 576 -6.35 21.01 -10.29
N SER A 577 -6.28 21.64 -11.47
CA SER A 577 -5.73 22.99 -11.61
C SER A 577 -6.54 24.02 -10.83
N ASN A 578 -7.86 23.87 -10.73
CA ASN A 578 -8.68 24.72 -9.86
C ASN A 578 -8.40 24.46 -8.38
N ALA A 579 -8.28 23.20 -7.95
CA ALA A 579 -7.97 22.87 -6.56
C ALA A 579 -6.58 23.41 -6.13
N GLU A 580 -5.58 23.29 -7.01
CA GLU A 580 -4.22 23.83 -6.81
C GLU A 580 -4.19 25.36 -6.88
N ALA A 581 -4.96 25.98 -7.78
CA ALA A 581 -5.12 27.45 -7.85
C ALA A 581 -5.80 28.01 -6.60
N THR A 582 -6.75 27.27 -6.02
CA THR A 582 -7.41 27.67 -4.78
C THR A 582 -6.42 27.63 -3.61
N GLN A 583 -5.57 26.60 -3.53
CA GLN A 583 -4.50 26.49 -2.51
C GLN A 583 -3.36 27.51 -2.70
N SER A 584 -2.96 27.81 -3.93
CA SER A 584 -1.91 28.80 -4.20
C SER A 584 -2.39 30.25 -4.03
N SER A 585 -3.69 30.50 -4.11
CA SER A 585 -4.29 31.80 -3.78
C SER A 585 -4.35 32.11 -2.27
N GLU A 586 -4.12 31.11 -1.41
CA GLU A 586 -4.00 31.27 0.04
C GLU A 586 -2.58 31.71 0.48
N SER A 587 -1.58 31.68 -0.40
CA SER A 587 -0.21 32.11 -0.10
C SER A 587 0.23 33.45 -0.75
N GLY A 588 -0.68 34.18 -1.41
CA GLY A 588 -0.42 35.58 -1.78
C GLY A 588 -1.29 36.18 -2.88
N GLY A 589 -2.06 37.22 -2.53
CA GLY A 589 -2.49 38.32 -3.41
C GLY A 589 -3.33 38.02 -4.68
N LYS A 590 -4.64 38.31 -4.62
CA LYS A 590 -5.65 38.32 -5.72
C LYS A 590 -5.19 38.99 -7.04
N PRO A 591 -5.66 38.54 -8.24
CA PRO A 591 -7.05 38.78 -8.73
C PRO A 591 -7.73 37.58 -9.46
N SER A 592 -8.97 37.21 -9.12
CA SER A 592 -10.28 37.56 -9.73
C SER A 592 -10.59 36.95 -11.11
N PHE A 593 -11.40 35.88 -11.16
CA PHE A 593 -12.68 35.82 -11.92
C PHE A 593 -13.56 34.65 -11.40
N PHE A 594 -14.86 34.94 -11.25
CA PHE A 594 -15.97 34.12 -10.72
C PHE A 594 -15.95 33.77 -9.22
N ARG A 595 -16.52 34.70 -8.44
CA ARG A 595 -16.99 34.49 -7.07
C ARG A 595 -18.47 34.88 -7.05
N LEU A 596 -19.38 33.95 -6.77
CA LEU A 596 -20.75 34.22 -6.28
C LEU A 596 -21.28 32.96 -5.56
N PRO A 597 -22.20 33.10 -4.58
CA PRO A 597 -21.95 33.48 -3.19
C PRO A 597 -21.95 32.25 -2.26
N MET A 598 -20.98 32.15 -1.36
CA MET A 598 -21.10 31.27 -0.19
C MET A 598 -22.15 31.86 0.78
N PRO A 599 -22.85 31.03 1.57
CA PRO A 599 -23.65 31.53 2.68
C PRO A 599 -22.79 32.48 3.51
N ALA A 600 -23.33 33.65 3.85
CA ALA A 600 -22.57 34.72 4.48
C ALA A 600 -21.86 34.17 5.73
N LYS A 601 -20.52 34.20 5.71
CA LYS A 601 -19.72 33.91 6.90
C LYS A 601 -20.15 34.88 8.00
N THR A 602 -20.35 34.37 9.20
CA THR A 602 -20.63 35.22 10.34
C THR A 602 -19.41 36.10 10.60
N THR A 603 -19.56 37.42 10.48
CA THR A 603 -18.46 38.35 10.79
C THR A 603 -18.42 38.62 12.28
N ILE A 604 -17.39 38.12 12.95
CA ILE A 604 -17.11 38.44 14.36
C ILE A 604 -16.25 39.69 14.37
N ARG A 605 -16.81 40.80 14.86
CA ARG A 605 -16.09 42.07 14.94
C ARG A 605 -15.00 41.99 16.00
N LYS A 606 -13.93 42.76 15.82
CA LYS A 606 -12.81 42.84 16.78
C LYS A 606 -13.28 43.14 18.21
N GLU A 607 -14.24 44.05 18.38
CA GLU A 607 -14.81 44.37 19.69
C GLU A 607 -15.52 43.18 20.36
N GLU A 608 -16.22 42.35 19.59
CA GLU A 608 -16.91 41.15 20.09
C GLU A 608 -15.92 40.03 20.39
N TRP A 609 -14.91 39.86 19.54
CA TRP A 609 -13.81 38.92 19.74
C TRP A 609 -13.02 39.26 21.00
N ASP A 610 -12.63 40.53 21.15
CA ASP A 610 -11.94 41.03 22.32
C ASP A 610 -12.82 40.86 23.55
N LYS A 611 -14.12 41.19 23.49
CA LYS A 611 -15.05 40.95 24.61
C LYS A 611 -15.09 39.47 25.04
N ARG A 612 -15.19 38.54 24.09
CA ARG A 612 -15.18 37.09 24.36
C ARG A 612 -13.85 36.62 24.93
N LEU A 613 -12.72 37.16 24.44
CA LEU A 613 -11.39 36.90 25.02
C LEU A 613 -11.29 37.41 26.46
N HIS A 614 -11.87 38.58 26.78
CA HIS A 614 -11.91 39.13 28.14
C HIS A 614 -12.87 38.35 29.07
N GLU A 615 -13.87 37.65 28.52
CA GLU A 615 -14.74 36.73 29.26
C GLU A 615 -14.02 35.42 29.66
N VAL A 616 -12.95 35.03 28.95
CA VAL A 616 -12.11 33.89 29.33
C VAL A 616 -11.26 34.26 30.54
N GLN A 617 -11.67 33.76 31.70
CA GLN A 617 -10.93 33.93 32.95
C GLN A 617 -9.73 32.98 32.99
N ILE A 618 -8.56 33.47 32.55
CA ILE A 618 -7.28 32.77 32.73
C ILE A 618 -6.71 33.20 34.08
N SER A 619 -6.49 32.25 34.99
CA SER A 619 -5.80 32.57 36.24
C SER A 619 -4.31 32.78 35.94
N LYS A 620 -3.81 34.00 36.15
CA LYS A 620 -2.37 34.30 36.05
C LYS A 620 -1.55 33.36 36.92
N ASP A 621 -1.98 33.19 38.18
CA ASP A 621 -1.24 32.44 39.19
C ASP A 621 -1.31 30.92 38.99
N ARG A 622 -2.42 30.40 38.44
CA ARG A 622 -2.61 28.95 38.27
C ARG A 622 -2.33 28.44 36.87
N ASP A 623 -2.75 29.15 35.83
CA ASP A 623 -2.78 28.62 34.46
C ASP A 623 -1.58 29.13 33.64
N LEU A 624 -1.31 30.44 33.67
CA LEU A 624 -0.19 31.04 32.94
C LEU A 624 1.17 30.67 33.58
N ASN A 625 1.30 30.83 34.89
CA ASN A 625 2.55 30.50 35.58
C ASN A 625 2.89 29.00 35.49
N ARG A 626 1.89 28.10 35.46
CA ARG A 626 2.14 26.66 35.21
C ARG A 626 2.61 26.38 33.79
N LEU A 627 2.11 27.11 32.80
CA LEU A 627 2.54 26.95 31.40
C LEU A 627 3.98 27.42 31.19
N ILE A 628 4.35 28.55 31.81
CA ILE A 628 5.72 29.07 31.79
C ILE A 628 6.65 28.10 32.53
N MET A 629 6.24 27.63 33.72
CA MET A 629 7.02 26.65 34.48
C MET A 629 7.21 25.33 33.70
N ASP A 630 6.17 24.83 33.02
CA ASP A 630 6.22 23.65 32.14
C ASP A 630 7.26 23.82 31.02
N TYR A 631 7.29 24.99 30.37
CA TYR A 631 8.30 25.32 29.35
C TYR A 631 9.72 25.38 29.92
N LEU A 632 9.92 26.13 31.01
CA LEU A 632 11.23 26.30 31.62
C LEU A 632 11.81 24.96 32.12
N VAL A 633 10.95 24.11 32.68
CA VAL A 633 11.33 22.77 33.12
C VAL A 633 11.65 21.89 31.91
N ILE A 634 10.75 21.73 30.94
CA ILE A 634 10.96 20.78 29.81
C ILE A 634 12.15 21.18 28.93
N GLU A 635 12.35 22.47 28.66
CA GLU A 635 13.52 22.94 27.89
C GLU A 635 14.81 22.99 28.71
N GLY A 636 14.70 22.97 30.05
CA GLY A 636 15.84 22.82 30.96
C GLY A 636 16.49 24.12 31.41
N TYR A 637 15.74 25.21 31.43
CA TYR A 637 16.17 26.51 31.94
C TYR A 637 16.17 26.56 33.47
N LYS A 638 17.11 25.86 34.13
CA LYS A 638 17.19 25.69 35.60
C LYS A 638 17.10 27.02 36.37
N SER A 639 18.04 27.94 36.15
CA SER A 639 18.10 29.20 36.91
C SER A 639 16.84 30.05 36.74
N ALA A 640 16.29 30.09 35.52
CA ALA A 640 15.03 30.78 35.25
C ALA A 640 13.84 30.08 35.92
N ALA A 641 13.80 28.75 35.97
CA ALA A 641 12.77 28.00 36.67
C ALA A 641 12.83 28.18 38.20
N GLU A 642 14.04 28.25 38.78
CA GLU A 642 14.25 28.50 40.21
C GLU A 642 13.80 29.90 40.62
N GLU A 643 14.26 30.94 39.91
CA GLU A 643 13.86 32.33 40.14
C GLU A 643 12.34 32.50 39.93
N PHE A 644 11.80 31.95 38.84
CA PHE A 644 10.38 32.03 38.54
C PHE A 644 9.51 31.28 39.56
N SER A 645 9.96 30.14 40.09
CA SER A 645 9.23 29.40 41.13
C SER A 645 9.14 30.20 42.44
N GLN A 646 10.20 30.93 42.80
CA GLN A 646 10.22 31.80 43.98
C GLN A 646 9.33 33.03 43.79
N GLU A 647 9.40 33.68 42.62
CA GLU A 647 8.60 34.87 42.31
C GLU A 647 7.11 34.56 42.18
N ALA A 648 6.76 33.43 41.54
CA ALA A 648 5.38 33.01 41.32
C ALA A 648 4.75 32.24 42.51
N ASN A 649 5.50 32.02 43.60
CA ASN A 649 5.09 31.23 44.77
C ASN A 649 4.51 29.84 44.40
N LEU A 650 5.12 29.18 43.41
CA LEU A 650 4.75 27.84 42.97
C LEU A 650 5.57 26.81 43.74
N ALA A 651 4.94 25.72 44.18
CA ALA A 651 5.66 24.57 44.69
C ALA A 651 6.44 23.92 43.53
N PRO A 652 7.76 23.66 43.66
CA PRO A 652 8.53 23.04 42.60
C PRO A 652 7.94 21.66 42.29
N THR A 653 7.45 21.49 41.07
CA THR A 653 6.84 20.23 40.59
C THR A 653 7.89 19.18 40.25
N VAL A 654 9.16 19.59 40.18
CA VAL A 654 10.31 18.79 39.76
C VAL A 654 11.50 19.18 40.62
N ASP A 655 12.31 18.20 40.98
CA ASP A 655 13.59 18.43 41.64
C ASP A 655 14.56 19.15 40.69
N PHE A 656 15.09 20.31 41.10
CA PHE A 656 15.99 21.11 40.27
C PHE A 656 17.31 20.37 39.94
N GLU A 657 17.71 19.40 40.78
CA GLU A 657 18.86 18.51 40.49
C GLU A 657 18.58 17.58 39.29
N SER A 658 17.32 17.21 39.06
CA SER A 658 16.93 16.40 37.89
C SER A 658 16.98 17.18 36.58
N ILE A 659 16.73 18.49 36.62
CA ILE A 659 16.85 19.39 35.45
C ILE A 659 18.33 19.54 35.08
N GLU A 660 19.19 19.75 36.08
CA GLU A 660 20.64 19.83 35.89
C GLU A 660 21.20 18.55 35.30
N SER A 661 20.85 17.40 35.88
CA SER A 661 21.30 16.08 35.40
C SER A 661 20.89 15.84 33.93
N ARG A 662 19.67 16.21 33.56
CA ARG A 662 19.16 16.08 32.19
C ARG A 662 19.85 17.03 31.21
N MET A 663 20.16 18.26 31.63
CA MET A 663 20.92 19.20 30.79
C MET A 663 22.35 18.75 30.57
N VAL A 664 23.01 18.19 31.58
CA VAL A 664 24.36 17.61 31.42
C VAL A 664 24.36 16.47 30.40
N ILE A 665 23.35 15.60 30.42
CA ILE A 665 23.17 14.52 29.42
C ILE A 665 22.93 15.11 28.02
N ARG A 666 22.03 16.10 27.91
CA ARG A 666 21.71 16.78 26.64
C ARG A 666 22.96 17.43 26.04
N GLU A 667 23.77 18.09 26.86
CA GLU A 667 25.02 18.71 26.46
C GLU A 667 26.09 17.69 26.06
N ALA A 668 26.21 16.57 26.79
CA ALA A 668 27.14 15.49 26.43
C ALA A 668 26.84 14.97 25.01
N LEU A 669 25.56 14.72 24.70
CA LEU A 669 25.13 14.29 23.36
C LEU A 669 25.37 15.35 22.29
N GLN A 670 25.13 16.62 22.59
CA GLN A 670 25.41 17.73 21.65
C GLN A 670 26.91 17.88 21.37
N ARG A 671 27.76 17.66 22.37
CA ARG A 671 29.23 17.60 22.22
C ARG A 671 29.70 16.35 21.46
N GLY A 672 28.87 15.32 21.39
CA GLY A 672 29.19 14.03 20.76
C GLY A 672 29.81 13.02 21.72
N ASP A 673 29.76 13.27 23.03
CA ASP A 673 30.24 12.35 24.07
C ASP A 673 29.14 11.36 24.46
N VAL A 674 28.91 10.38 23.57
CA VAL A 674 27.80 9.44 23.69
C VAL A 674 28.00 8.45 24.83
N GLU A 675 29.25 8.10 25.16
CA GLU A 675 29.56 7.17 26.26
C GLU A 675 29.29 7.80 27.63
N ASP A 676 29.68 9.06 27.84
CA ASP A 676 29.35 9.82 29.04
C ASP A 676 27.82 9.98 29.16
N ALA A 677 27.13 10.24 28.05
CA ALA A 677 25.66 10.33 28.04
C ALA A 677 24.99 9.01 28.43
N ILE A 678 25.40 7.86 27.88
CA ILE A 678 24.84 6.54 28.23
C ILE A 678 25.06 6.23 29.72
N THR A 679 26.28 6.50 30.22
CA THR A 679 26.63 6.27 31.63
C THR A 679 25.72 7.08 32.54
N ARG A 680 25.58 8.39 32.25
CA ARG A 680 24.72 9.29 33.04
C ARG A 680 23.23 8.97 32.93
N VAL A 681 22.75 8.47 31.78
CA VAL A 681 21.37 8.00 31.63
C VAL A 681 21.13 6.79 32.53
N ASN A 682 22.05 5.82 32.54
CA ASN A 682 21.95 4.63 33.40
C ASN A 682 22.09 4.96 34.89
N ASP A 683 22.97 5.91 35.25
CA ASP A 683 23.11 6.40 36.62
C ASP A 683 21.82 7.11 37.10
N LEU A 684 21.15 7.81 36.20
CA LEU A 684 19.88 8.49 36.48
C LEU A 684 18.72 7.49 36.62
N ASN A 685 18.60 6.56 35.68
CA ASN A 685 17.65 5.45 35.75
C ASN A 685 18.08 4.32 34.80
N PRO A 686 18.51 3.14 35.32
CA PRO A 686 19.00 2.04 34.49
C PRO A 686 17.90 1.42 33.60
N GLU A 687 16.62 1.55 33.98
CA GLU A 687 15.52 0.93 33.23
C GLU A 687 15.21 1.65 31.90
N ILE A 688 15.66 2.90 31.71
CA ILE A 688 15.34 3.70 30.50
C ILE A 688 15.87 3.03 29.24
N LEU A 689 17.12 2.57 29.25
CA LEU A 689 17.76 1.97 28.09
C LEU A 689 17.39 0.50 27.92
N ASP A 690 17.11 -0.21 29.03
CA ASP A 690 16.68 -1.62 29.02
C ASP A 690 15.27 -1.80 28.45
N THR A 691 14.36 -0.85 28.72
CA THR A 691 12.97 -0.92 28.26
C THR A 691 12.74 -0.27 26.89
N ASN A 692 13.70 0.50 26.38
CA ASN A 692 13.61 1.21 25.11
C ASN A 692 14.76 0.85 24.16
N ALA A 693 14.65 -0.33 23.55
CA ALA A 693 15.62 -0.85 22.59
C ALA A 693 15.87 0.10 21.39
N GLY A 694 14.85 0.84 20.96
CA GLY A 694 14.97 1.83 19.89
C GLY A 694 15.84 3.02 20.27
N LEU A 695 15.64 3.59 21.46
CA LEU A 695 16.49 4.68 21.97
C LEU A 695 17.93 4.22 22.16
N TYR A 696 18.12 3.03 22.71
CA TYR A 696 19.45 2.45 22.86
C TYR A 696 20.14 2.27 21.50
N PHE A 697 19.43 1.74 20.50
CA PHE A 697 19.95 1.66 19.13
C PHE A 697 20.34 3.03 18.57
N ARG A 698 19.51 4.07 18.75
CA ARG A 698 19.81 5.44 18.30
C ARG A 698 21.06 6.03 18.97
N LEU A 699 21.28 5.73 20.25
CA LEU A 699 22.51 6.11 20.96
C LEU A 699 23.73 5.37 20.38
N GLN A 700 23.65 4.06 20.15
CA GLN A 700 24.75 3.31 19.54
C GLN A 700 25.00 3.73 18.08
N GLN A 701 23.94 4.05 17.32
CA GLN A 701 24.06 4.64 15.97
C GLN A 701 24.79 5.99 16.03
N GLN A 702 24.44 6.86 16.98
CA GLN A 702 25.14 8.12 17.16
C GLN A 702 26.61 7.89 17.50
N LYS A 703 26.94 6.91 18.36
CA LYS A 703 28.32 6.53 18.68
C LYS A 703 29.11 6.08 17.45
N LEU A 704 28.50 5.28 16.57
CA LEU A 704 29.08 4.90 15.28
C LEU A 704 29.36 6.14 14.41
N ILE A 705 28.40 7.07 14.32
CA ILE A 705 28.58 8.33 13.59
C ILE A 705 29.77 9.13 14.15
N GLU A 706 30.00 9.14 15.46
CA GLU A 706 31.15 9.82 16.07
C GLU A 706 32.50 9.14 15.75
N TYR A 707 32.56 7.80 15.70
CA TYR A 707 33.77 7.12 15.21
C TYR A 707 34.09 7.45 13.75
N ILE A 708 33.07 7.50 12.90
CA ILE A 708 33.21 7.88 11.48
C ILE A 708 33.67 9.35 11.38
N ARG A 709 33.06 10.24 12.16
CA ARG A 709 33.40 11.67 12.20
C ARG A 709 34.83 11.93 12.68
N ALA A 710 35.33 11.10 13.60
CA ALA A 710 36.71 11.17 14.10
C ALA A 710 37.74 10.51 13.14
N GLY A 711 37.30 9.94 12.00
CA GLY A 711 38.16 9.22 11.07
C GLY A 711 38.67 7.87 11.60
N ARG A 712 38.09 7.36 12.71
CA ARG A 712 38.44 6.09 13.34
C ARG A 712 37.70 4.93 12.68
N ILE A 713 37.97 4.71 11.40
CA ILE A 713 37.22 3.76 10.56
C ILE A 713 37.36 2.30 11.04
N GLY A 714 38.53 1.92 11.54
CA GLY A 714 38.75 0.58 12.11
C GLY A 714 37.84 0.31 13.31
N ASP A 715 37.79 1.26 14.24
CA ASP A 715 36.96 1.18 15.45
C ASP A 715 35.46 1.25 15.09
N ALA A 716 35.08 2.07 14.09
CA ALA A 716 33.72 2.15 13.58
C ALA A 716 33.24 0.80 13.01
N LEU A 717 34.10 0.12 12.22
CA LEU A 717 33.77 -1.17 11.62
C LEU A 717 33.66 -2.28 12.67
N GLN A 718 34.60 -2.32 13.62
CA GLN A 718 34.56 -3.28 14.71
C GLN A 718 33.32 -3.08 15.59
N PHE A 719 33.04 -1.84 15.98
CA PHE A 719 31.87 -1.48 16.78
C PHE A 719 30.55 -1.80 16.04
N ALA A 720 30.47 -1.51 14.73
CA ALA A 720 29.30 -1.86 13.95
C ALA A 720 29.07 -3.39 13.89
N GLN A 721 30.13 -4.19 13.82
CA GLN A 721 30.05 -5.65 13.80
C GLN A 721 29.65 -6.26 15.15
N GLU A 722 30.22 -5.77 16.24
CA GLU A 722 30.02 -6.35 17.58
C GLU A 722 28.71 -5.88 18.21
N GLU A 723 28.33 -4.61 18.04
CA GLU A 723 27.23 -4.00 18.81
C GLU A 723 25.97 -3.71 17.98
N LEU A 724 26.11 -3.32 16.71
CA LEU A 724 24.97 -2.88 15.89
C LEU A 724 24.44 -3.97 14.95
N ALA A 725 25.31 -4.81 14.39
CA ALA A 725 24.92 -5.87 13.46
C ALA A 725 23.95 -6.90 14.06
N PRO A 726 24.15 -7.42 15.29
CA PRO A 726 23.19 -8.34 15.91
C PRO A 726 21.80 -7.71 16.07
N ARG A 727 21.75 -6.43 16.42
CA ARG A 727 20.50 -5.67 16.62
C ARG A 727 19.81 -5.32 15.30
N GLY A 728 20.58 -5.10 14.24
CA GLY A 728 20.06 -4.91 12.88
C GLY A 728 19.48 -6.19 12.27
N GLU A 729 20.02 -7.37 12.61
CA GLU A 729 19.50 -8.67 12.16
C GLU A 729 18.14 -9.00 12.80
N GLU A 730 17.93 -8.59 14.06
CA GLU A 730 16.69 -8.80 14.79
C GLU A 730 15.56 -7.84 14.39
N SER A 731 15.87 -6.68 13.78
CA SER A 731 14.90 -5.63 13.48
C SER A 731 15.17 -4.93 12.13
N PRO A 732 14.32 -5.15 11.10
CA PRO A 732 14.51 -4.58 9.76
C PRO A 732 14.59 -3.05 9.70
N GLU A 733 13.92 -2.35 10.62
CA GLU A 733 13.95 -0.88 10.74
C GLU A 733 15.33 -0.33 11.16
N PHE A 734 16.07 -1.08 11.98
CA PHE A 734 17.44 -0.74 12.39
C PHE A 734 18.45 -1.05 11.27
N LEU A 735 18.17 -2.05 10.44
CA LEU A 735 19.02 -2.44 9.32
C LEU A 735 19.10 -1.32 8.26
N ALA A 736 17.97 -0.73 7.88
CA ALA A 736 17.96 0.38 6.92
C ALA A 736 18.73 1.62 7.43
N GLU A 737 18.59 1.94 8.72
CA GLU A 737 19.32 3.04 9.36
C GLU A 737 20.81 2.74 9.53
N LEU A 738 21.17 1.49 9.82
CA LEU A 738 22.55 1.02 9.88
C LEU A 738 23.22 1.09 8.49
N GLU A 739 22.55 0.60 7.43
CA GLU A 739 23.03 0.70 6.06
C GLU A 739 23.27 2.14 5.63
N ARG A 740 22.31 3.03 5.94
CA ARG A 740 22.44 4.47 5.71
C ARG A 740 23.65 5.06 6.44
N THR A 741 23.88 4.68 7.69
CA THR A 741 25.02 5.16 8.50
C THR A 741 26.35 4.61 7.97
N MET A 742 26.40 3.33 7.61
CA MET A 742 27.60 2.67 7.07
C MET A 742 27.98 3.20 5.68
N SER A 743 27.02 3.72 4.91
CA SER A 743 27.31 4.39 3.63
C SER A 743 28.23 5.60 3.77
N LEU A 744 28.31 6.22 4.96
CA LEU A 744 29.25 7.32 5.25
C LEU A 744 30.72 6.88 5.09
N LEU A 745 31.02 5.58 5.31
CA LEU A 745 32.37 5.03 5.15
C LEU A 745 32.84 5.01 3.68
N ALA A 746 31.94 5.17 2.72
CA ALA A 746 32.27 5.24 1.29
C ALA A 746 32.82 6.62 0.86
N PHE A 747 32.83 7.61 1.77
CA PHE A 747 33.23 8.98 1.48
C PHE A 747 34.36 9.42 2.42
N ASP A 748 35.50 9.81 1.83
CA ASP A 748 36.68 10.25 2.59
C ASP A 748 36.47 11.59 3.35
N ASN A 749 35.42 12.35 3.00
CA ASN A 749 35.08 13.63 3.63
C ASN A 749 33.56 13.87 3.57
N ALA A 750 32.99 14.42 4.64
CA ALA A 750 31.59 14.83 4.78
C ALA A 750 31.11 15.72 3.62
N ALA A 751 31.99 16.54 3.05
CA ALA A 751 31.69 17.43 1.92
C ALA A 751 31.38 16.70 0.60
N ASN A 752 31.80 15.43 0.47
CA ASN A 752 31.60 14.60 -0.73
C ASN A 752 30.39 13.66 -0.60
N ALA A 753 29.73 13.65 0.56
CA ALA A 753 28.58 12.80 0.83
C ALA A 753 27.29 13.43 0.27
N PRO A 754 26.37 12.65 -0.35
CA PRO A 754 25.07 13.15 -0.79
C PRO A 754 24.28 13.82 0.34
N PRO A 755 23.43 14.84 0.06
CA PRO A 755 22.67 15.56 1.08
C PRO A 755 21.81 14.67 1.99
N ALA A 756 21.35 13.53 1.48
CA ALA A 756 20.54 12.55 2.22
C ALA A 756 21.31 11.72 3.26
N ILE A 757 22.64 11.77 3.28
CA ILE A 757 23.47 11.11 4.31
C ILE A 757 24.40 12.10 5.02
N ALA A 758 24.71 13.24 4.38
CA ALA A 758 25.47 14.33 5.00
C ALA A 758 24.76 14.94 6.21
N ASP A 759 23.43 14.84 6.28
CA ASP A 759 22.62 15.26 7.44
C ASP A 759 22.96 14.48 8.72
N LEU A 760 23.35 13.21 8.63
CA LEU A 760 23.81 12.40 9.76
C LEU A 760 25.09 12.96 10.41
N LEU A 761 25.95 13.61 9.62
CA LEU A 761 27.16 14.27 10.11
C LEU A 761 26.89 15.71 10.61
N SER A 762 25.67 16.21 10.47
CA SER A 762 25.32 17.56 10.91
C SER A 762 25.19 17.67 12.44
N PRO A 763 25.33 18.88 13.01
CA PRO A 763 24.99 19.14 14.40
C PRO A 763 23.50 18.85 14.72
N ALA A 764 22.61 18.95 13.74
CA ALA A 764 21.17 18.71 13.93
C ALA A 764 20.87 17.25 14.29
N GLN A 765 21.68 16.30 13.81
CA GLN A 765 21.55 14.89 14.16
C GLN A 765 21.80 14.65 15.67
N ARG A 766 22.85 15.28 16.23
CA ARG A 766 23.11 15.23 17.69
C ARG A 766 21.98 15.87 18.50
N MET A 767 21.42 16.98 18.00
CA MET A 767 20.28 17.65 18.66
C MET A 767 19.03 16.76 18.67
N LYS A 768 18.79 16.02 17.58
CA LYS A 768 17.69 15.06 17.49
C LYS A 768 17.84 13.94 18.51
N THR A 769 18.99 13.27 18.55
CA THR A 769 19.28 12.21 19.54
C THR A 769 19.19 12.74 20.97
N ALA A 770 19.71 13.95 21.23
CA ALA A 770 19.60 14.59 22.54
C ALA A 770 18.14 14.88 22.93
N GLY A 771 17.28 15.26 21.98
CA GLY A 771 15.85 15.46 22.21
C GLY A 771 15.10 14.17 22.53
N GLU A 772 15.43 13.07 21.83
CA GLU A 772 14.83 11.75 22.08
C GLU A 772 15.20 11.20 23.47
N VAL A 773 16.47 11.33 23.86
CA VAL A 773 16.93 10.97 25.22
C VAL A 773 16.27 11.84 26.28
N ASN A 774 16.19 13.15 26.04
CA ASN A 774 15.53 14.10 26.93
C ASN A 774 14.06 13.74 27.17
N ALA A 775 13.32 13.39 26.11
CA ALA A 775 11.93 12.98 26.19
C ALA A 775 11.76 11.66 26.96
N ALA A 776 12.67 10.69 26.78
CA ALA A 776 12.64 9.43 27.50
C ALA A 776 12.94 9.59 29.01
N ILE A 777 13.87 10.48 29.36
CA ILE A 777 14.15 10.83 30.76
C ILE A 777 12.90 11.47 31.39
N LEU A 778 12.27 12.44 30.71
CA LEU A 778 11.05 13.09 31.19
C LEU A 778 9.92 12.08 31.42
N ASP A 779 9.74 11.12 30.50
CA ASP A 779 8.74 10.05 30.62
C ASP A 779 8.99 9.16 31.85
N SER A 780 10.24 8.78 32.07
CA SER A 780 10.62 7.96 33.24
C SER A 780 10.34 8.67 34.56
N LEU A 781 10.39 10.00 34.57
CA LEU A 781 10.06 10.85 35.71
C LEU A 781 8.55 11.19 35.78
N SER A 782 7.72 10.58 34.92
CA SER A 782 6.29 10.88 34.78
C SER A 782 6.00 12.36 34.45
N GLN A 783 6.93 13.01 33.74
CA GLN A 783 6.80 14.38 33.26
C GLN A 783 6.35 14.39 31.79
N GLY A 784 5.69 15.46 31.37
CA GLY A 784 5.23 15.60 29.98
C GLY A 784 6.40 15.65 28.99
N LYS A 785 6.31 14.88 27.90
CA LYS A 785 7.34 14.80 26.83
C LYS A 785 7.41 16.07 25.95
N GLU A 786 6.31 16.81 25.86
CA GLU A 786 6.18 18.01 25.04
C GLU A 786 5.78 19.22 25.88
N VAL A 787 6.34 20.38 25.55
CA VAL A 787 5.93 21.66 26.11
C VAL A 787 4.45 21.92 25.78
N LYS A 788 3.63 22.12 26.81
CA LYS A 788 2.20 22.42 26.65
C LYS A 788 1.93 23.70 25.87
N LEU A 789 2.77 24.72 26.01
CA LEU A 789 2.67 25.96 25.23
C LEU A 789 2.76 25.70 23.72
N VAL A 790 3.69 24.83 23.28
CA VAL A 790 3.82 24.45 21.87
C VAL A 790 2.58 23.66 21.42
N GLY A 791 2.05 22.79 22.27
CA GLY A 791 0.79 22.07 22.02
C GLY A 791 -0.41 23.02 21.88
N LEU A 792 -0.53 24.03 22.74
CA LEU A 792 -1.59 25.04 22.67
C LEU A 792 -1.48 25.91 21.42
N LEU A 793 -0.27 26.27 20.99
CA LEU A 793 -0.06 27.00 19.73
C LEU A 793 -0.48 26.18 18.52
N LYS A 794 -0.13 24.88 18.49
CA LYS A 794 -0.62 23.95 17.45
C LYS A 794 -2.15 23.85 17.46
N LEU A 795 -2.76 23.76 18.65
CA LEU A 795 -4.21 23.68 18.82
C LEU A 795 -4.92 25.00 18.44
N LEU A 796 -4.28 26.15 18.69
CA LEU A 796 -4.74 27.45 18.24
C LEU A 796 -4.71 27.55 16.72
N CYS A 797 -3.58 27.23 16.07
CA CYS A 797 -3.49 27.21 14.61
C CYS A 797 -4.52 26.26 13.97
N TRP A 798 -4.75 25.11 14.59
CA TRP A 798 -5.79 24.16 14.18
C TRP A 798 -7.21 24.73 14.36
N GLY A 799 -7.49 25.35 15.50
CA GLY A 799 -8.79 25.98 15.78
C GLY A 799 -9.09 27.19 14.88
N GLU A 800 -8.08 28.01 14.57
CA GLU A 800 -8.19 29.12 13.62
C GLU A 800 -8.51 28.62 12.22
N SER A 801 -7.84 27.55 11.77
CA SER A 801 -8.12 26.89 10.48
C SER A 801 -9.57 26.39 10.40
N LEU A 802 -10.07 25.77 11.48
CA LEU A 802 -11.44 25.27 11.56
C LEU A 802 -12.49 26.40 11.59
N LEU A 803 -12.19 27.51 12.25
CA LEU A 803 -13.09 28.67 12.36
C LEU A 803 -13.13 29.49 11.06
N GLU A 804 -12.04 29.53 10.31
CA GLU A 804 -11.91 30.26 9.05
C GLU A 804 -12.86 29.75 7.96
N GLU A 805 -13.27 28.48 8.05
CA GLU A 805 -14.29 27.91 7.17
C GLU A 805 -15.70 28.49 7.44
N LYS A 806 -15.96 29.00 8.66
CA LYS A 806 -17.31 29.31 9.16
C LYS A 806 -17.55 30.79 9.52
N ALA A 807 -16.50 31.53 9.86
CA ALA A 807 -16.59 32.93 10.31
C ALA A 807 -15.39 33.76 9.81
N ASP A 808 -15.61 35.07 9.66
CA ASP A 808 -14.53 36.03 9.52
C ASP A 808 -14.24 36.62 10.92
N PHE A 809 -13.00 36.49 11.41
CA PHE A 809 -12.61 36.87 12.76
C PHE A 809 -11.18 37.47 12.79
N PRO A 810 -10.79 38.23 13.84
CA PRO A 810 -9.43 38.73 13.98
C PRO A 810 -8.42 37.60 14.22
N LYS A 811 -7.38 37.49 13.39
CA LYS A 811 -6.29 36.52 13.57
C LYS A 811 -5.14 37.10 14.38
N LEU A 812 -4.46 36.27 15.15
CA LEU A 812 -3.25 36.67 15.87
C LEU A 812 -2.06 36.74 14.89
N GLN A 813 -1.43 37.91 14.73
CA GLN A 813 -0.20 38.03 13.94
C GLN A 813 1.02 37.79 14.83
N MET A 814 1.65 36.62 14.72
CA MET A 814 2.83 36.25 15.52
C MET A 814 4.14 36.93 15.08
N ALA A 815 4.08 37.92 14.18
CA ALA A 815 5.25 38.60 13.61
C ALA A 815 5.62 39.92 14.32
N GLU A 816 4.80 40.41 15.24
CA GLU A 816 5.11 41.59 16.05
C GLU A 816 5.14 41.18 17.52
N GLY A 817 6.35 40.89 18.02
CA GLY A 817 6.59 40.79 19.45
C GLY A 817 6.48 42.17 20.09
N SER A 818 5.61 42.28 21.09
CA SER A 818 5.68 43.30 22.14
C SER A 818 5.78 42.61 23.49
#